data_AF-A0A1H3WWK0-F1
#
_entry.id   AF-A0A1H3WWK0-F1
#
_cell.length_a   1.000
_cell.length_b   1.000
_cell.length_c   1.000
_cell.angle_alpha   90.00
_cell.angle_beta   90.00
_cell.angle_gamma   90.00
#
_symmetry.space_group_name_H-M   'P 1'
#
loop_
_entity.id
_entity.type
_entity.pdbx_description
1 polymer ?
#
loop_
_entity_poly.entity_id
_entity_poly.type
_entity_poly.pdbx_seq_one_letter_code
_entity_poly.pdbx_strand_id
1 'polypeptide(L)'
;MNGHLQQFAHQLAAWTETIIEHGRTPFRRVDTYPEIDTAEGIKSPPLIFWINRQSMMAGGVLLLPDNNLDAELQVGRSCATALGLCHFITWEAKCVRIWKVEANETVEQQNFPLTNPDQPETFRLLLAEVLETLKLLAILGAIPAKDLAPHYFNNLFLITLEQALPPLTEAHRSQRSETDEVPAEDTDFSANEANRLILLKLIALIWSNKCPGSILPEKIEQTIELSLPDLPESLRQALNLKATPNTPPLPLESAVFFHHLLLRLRQLAWIQDPEKAKESIRCLAAHWFQGKTREEETAAVYLYPDVPVLNSTANTLLSSSPSLLAISALLTEINDLPPKRMICGNLFDLHRDNLPQQQVYARLLNQHIITNFDRRKYTTALRSAWPNRHLKIKAGQPFWPWELIHLLGVCHSRQQLVLEVPDALLNNPRNELAWILLCENYSFQQIQLLNNNCLKLDIYRDKSTLDVVSLKINGEAREIHFVEDPIRFKRQLLIALNLPSTVYNLLGNELIWPDSDKVSNNQQPGEDLYRQSRLYKWMYALLSGTSIEDKNGSQTLDSSLPYPEPLLLKELARFDKRNPAAEKPASLDSFLANILACPTIETIDRPKVSKAPRTFIPEDHSKNNIQETIAQQLSVHGIPNFPAQYLYFLDQPVICHYTIHPPLVVKSSLLGGFELQDADGQIISGYGDELKQILLLCAEAGKTEIDLPDGRQQLEQLLQHYLKDLETLYVYLNNLCYSQIKDFKSARKCIKSVWGQLNLPDPSWFRNP
;
A
#
# COMPACT_ATOMS: atom_id res chain seq x y z
N MET A 1 -13.75 -13.61 -18.19
CA MET A 1 -15.20 -13.40 -18.36
C MET A 1 -15.44 -12.66 -19.67
N ASN A 2 -16.41 -13.09 -20.48
CA ASN A 2 -16.70 -12.50 -21.79
C ASN A 2 -17.29 -11.07 -21.65
N GLY A 3 -16.79 -10.09 -22.40
CA GLY A 3 -17.20 -8.68 -22.28
C GLY A 3 -18.70 -8.45 -22.53
N HIS A 4 -19.34 -9.31 -23.33
CA HIS A 4 -20.79 -9.28 -23.56
C HIS A 4 -21.61 -9.68 -22.33
N LEU A 5 -21.15 -10.65 -21.53
CA LEU A 5 -21.83 -11.06 -20.29
C LEU A 5 -21.74 -9.96 -19.23
N GLN A 6 -20.62 -9.24 -19.18
CA GLN A 6 -20.49 -8.07 -18.30
C GLN A 6 -21.49 -6.99 -18.67
N GLN A 7 -21.61 -6.64 -19.95
CA GLN A 7 -22.62 -5.66 -20.40
C GLN A 7 -24.04 -6.12 -20.05
N PHE A 8 -24.34 -7.40 -20.23
CA PHE A 8 -25.65 -7.96 -19.87
C PHE A 8 -25.92 -7.88 -18.36
N ALA A 9 -24.94 -8.17 -17.50
CA ALA A 9 -25.07 -8.00 -16.06
C ALA A 9 -25.40 -6.55 -15.66
N HIS A 10 -24.71 -5.56 -16.25
CA HIS A 10 -25.00 -4.15 -16.01
C HIS A 10 -26.41 -3.76 -16.49
N GLN A 11 -26.86 -4.32 -17.61
CA GLN A 11 -28.22 -4.08 -18.10
C GLN A 11 -29.28 -4.66 -17.16
N LEU A 12 -29.07 -5.88 -16.65
CA LEU A 12 -29.93 -6.51 -15.65
C LEU A 12 -29.95 -5.71 -14.34
N ALA A 13 -28.80 -5.17 -13.92
CA ALA A 13 -28.71 -4.29 -12.74
C ALA A 13 -29.56 -3.02 -12.93
N ALA A 14 -29.41 -2.31 -14.06
CA ALA A 14 -30.18 -1.10 -14.35
C ALA A 14 -31.71 -1.34 -14.39
N TRP A 15 -32.13 -2.48 -14.98
CA TRP A 15 -33.55 -2.87 -14.93
C TRP A 15 -34.01 -3.20 -13.52
N THR A 16 -33.18 -3.88 -12.73
CA THR A 16 -33.48 -4.18 -11.32
C THR A 16 -33.63 -2.89 -10.50
N GLU A 17 -32.76 -1.90 -10.68
CA GLU A 17 -32.86 -0.59 -10.02
C GLU A 17 -34.19 0.10 -10.37
N THR A 18 -34.57 0.09 -11.64
CA THR A 18 -35.87 0.64 -12.08
C THR A 18 -37.04 -0.07 -11.38
N ILE A 19 -36.97 -1.39 -11.22
CA ILE A 19 -38.00 -2.19 -10.53
C ILE A 19 -38.00 -1.90 -9.02
N ILE A 20 -36.83 -1.68 -8.40
CA ILE A 20 -36.72 -1.32 -6.98
C ILE A 20 -37.34 0.06 -6.71
N GLU A 21 -37.08 1.05 -7.58
CA GLU A 21 -37.62 2.41 -7.43
C GLU A 21 -39.14 2.48 -7.60
N HIS A 22 -39.70 1.73 -8.54
CA HIS A 22 -41.11 1.83 -8.92
C HIS A 22 -41.99 0.69 -8.39
N GLY A 23 -41.38 -0.40 -7.92
CA GLY A 23 -42.05 -1.64 -7.55
C GLY A 23 -42.09 -1.87 -6.03
N ARG A 24 -43.00 -2.77 -5.62
CA ARG A 24 -43.10 -3.21 -4.21
C ARG A 24 -42.21 -4.41 -3.97
N THR A 25 -40.89 -4.22 -3.91
CA THR A 25 -39.94 -5.32 -3.62
C THR A 25 -39.25 -5.12 -2.26
N PRO A 26 -38.80 -6.19 -1.57
CA PRO A 26 -38.01 -6.07 -0.34
C PRO A 26 -36.56 -5.67 -0.63
N PHE A 27 -36.12 -5.73 -1.88
CA PHE A 27 -34.77 -5.35 -2.29
C PHE A 27 -34.65 -3.84 -2.31
N ARG A 28 -33.54 -3.34 -1.77
CA ARG A 28 -33.23 -1.90 -1.71
C ARG A 28 -32.09 -1.50 -2.62
N ARG A 29 -31.30 -2.49 -3.06
CA ARG A 29 -30.10 -2.28 -3.87
C ARG A 29 -29.72 -3.56 -4.62
N VAL A 30 -29.09 -3.39 -5.77
CA VAL A 30 -28.37 -4.43 -6.49
C VAL A 30 -26.91 -4.00 -6.63
N ASP A 31 -25.97 -4.90 -6.39
CA ASP A 31 -24.55 -4.65 -6.67
C ASP A 31 -24.07 -5.55 -7.81
N THR A 32 -23.25 -5.00 -8.70
CA THR A 32 -22.59 -5.73 -9.79
C THR A 32 -21.18 -6.14 -9.42
N TYR A 33 -20.84 -7.41 -9.57
CA TYR A 33 -19.49 -7.95 -9.30
C TYR A 33 -18.87 -7.60 -7.93
N PRO A 34 -19.64 -7.59 -6.82
CA PRO A 34 -19.03 -7.37 -5.50
C PRO A 34 -18.07 -8.51 -5.14
N GLU A 35 -16.96 -8.21 -4.49
CA GLU A 35 -16.04 -9.23 -3.97
C GLU A 35 -16.63 -9.88 -2.72
N ILE A 36 -16.82 -11.19 -2.76
CA ILE A 36 -17.33 -12.01 -1.65
C ILE A 36 -16.28 -13.06 -1.30
N ASP A 37 -15.87 -13.07 -0.05
CA ASP A 37 -14.99 -14.11 0.50
C ASP A 37 -15.77 -15.41 0.69
N THR A 38 -15.28 -16.51 0.11
CA THR A 38 -15.91 -17.83 0.19
C THR A 38 -14.89 -18.89 0.57
N ALA A 39 -15.35 -20.11 0.87
CA ALA A 39 -14.47 -21.25 1.15
C ALA A 39 -13.54 -21.60 -0.04
N GLU A 40 -13.87 -21.16 -1.26
CA GLU A 40 -13.05 -21.37 -2.46
C GLU A 40 -12.22 -20.15 -2.84
N GLY A 41 -12.07 -19.20 -1.91
CA GLY A 41 -11.44 -17.90 -2.14
C GLY A 41 -12.42 -16.82 -2.53
N ILE A 42 -11.88 -15.66 -2.92
CA ILE A 42 -12.68 -14.49 -3.29
C ILE A 42 -13.38 -14.75 -4.63
N LYS A 43 -14.70 -14.55 -4.67
CA LYS A 43 -15.54 -14.64 -5.87
C LYS A 43 -16.22 -13.30 -6.13
N SER A 44 -16.50 -13.01 -7.40
CA SER A 44 -17.21 -11.80 -7.81
C SER A 44 -18.47 -12.17 -8.59
N PRO A 45 -19.57 -12.56 -7.92
CA PRO A 45 -20.80 -12.93 -8.61
C PRO A 45 -21.35 -11.74 -9.42
N PRO A 46 -21.92 -11.96 -10.60
CA PRO A 46 -22.43 -10.89 -11.45
C PRO A 46 -23.40 -9.94 -10.77
N LEU A 47 -24.38 -10.46 -10.02
CA LEU A 47 -25.35 -9.65 -9.29
C LEU A 47 -25.63 -10.20 -7.90
N ILE A 48 -25.73 -9.30 -6.92
CA ILE A 48 -26.30 -9.58 -5.60
C ILE A 48 -27.48 -8.65 -5.34
N PHE A 49 -28.61 -9.23 -4.96
CA PHE A 49 -29.81 -8.49 -4.58
C PHE A 49 -29.84 -8.30 -3.05
N TRP A 50 -29.76 -7.06 -2.61
CA TRP A 50 -29.67 -6.71 -1.19
C TRP A 50 -31.02 -6.27 -0.62
N ILE A 51 -31.43 -6.87 0.49
CA ILE A 51 -32.47 -6.33 1.36
C ILE A 51 -31.87 -5.22 2.23
N ASN A 52 -30.71 -5.50 2.83
CA ASN A 52 -29.90 -4.54 3.56
C ASN A 52 -28.42 -4.90 3.48
N ARG A 53 -27.66 -4.16 2.67
CA ARG A 53 -26.21 -4.38 2.49
C ARG A 53 -25.42 -4.19 3.79
N GLN A 54 -25.73 -3.17 4.58
CA GLN A 54 -25.00 -2.86 5.83
C GLN A 54 -25.12 -3.99 6.87
N SER A 55 -26.23 -4.74 6.84
CA SER A 55 -26.47 -5.87 7.74
C SER A 55 -26.17 -7.23 7.10
N MET A 56 -25.55 -7.23 5.92
CA MET A 56 -25.26 -8.44 5.14
C MET A 56 -26.51 -9.31 4.90
N MET A 57 -27.64 -8.66 4.60
CA MET A 57 -28.91 -9.32 4.29
C MET A 57 -29.12 -9.30 2.78
N ALA A 58 -28.58 -10.32 2.12
CA ALA A 58 -28.91 -10.62 0.73
C ALA A 58 -30.27 -11.31 0.64
N GLY A 59 -30.95 -11.21 -0.50
CA GLY A 59 -32.11 -12.04 -0.81
C GLY A 59 -31.96 -12.87 -2.08
N GLY A 60 -30.86 -12.70 -2.81
CA GLY A 60 -30.48 -13.57 -3.92
C GLY A 60 -29.11 -13.21 -4.50
N VAL A 61 -28.48 -14.19 -5.16
CA VAL A 61 -27.26 -14.02 -5.96
C VAL A 61 -27.48 -14.66 -7.32
N LEU A 62 -27.13 -13.95 -8.39
CA LEU A 62 -27.34 -14.37 -9.76
C LEU A 62 -26.01 -14.52 -10.50
N LEU A 63 -25.85 -15.67 -11.12
CA LEU A 63 -24.70 -16.06 -11.94
C LEU A 63 -25.06 -16.11 -13.43
N LEU A 64 -24.08 -15.81 -14.26
CA LEU A 64 -24.16 -15.80 -15.72
C LEU A 64 -23.20 -16.85 -16.29
N PRO A 65 -23.62 -18.12 -16.43
CA PRO A 65 -22.73 -19.19 -16.85
C PRO A 65 -22.22 -19.02 -18.28
N ASP A 66 -20.90 -19.04 -18.46
CA ASP A 66 -20.24 -19.03 -19.76
C ASP A 66 -19.88 -20.47 -20.18
N ASN A 67 -20.85 -21.16 -20.78
CA ASN A 67 -20.72 -22.53 -21.33
C ASN A 67 -20.34 -23.66 -20.34
N ASN A 68 -20.19 -23.38 -19.04
CA ASN A 68 -19.89 -24.37 -18.00
C ASN A 68 -20.81 -24.19 -16.79
N LEU A 69 -21.98 -24.84 -16.83
CA LEU A 69 -22.96 -24.74 -15.77
C LEU A 69 -22.44 -25.37 -14.46
N ASP A 70 -21.78 -26.53 -14.51
CA ASP A 70 -21.35 -27.25 -13.31
C ASP A 70 -20.37 -26.44 -12.46
N ALA A 71 -19.40 -25.78 -13.10
CA ALA A 71 -18.47 -24.89 -12.40
C ALA A 71 -19.19 -23.69 -11.74
N GLU A 72 -20.23 -23.16 -12.38
CA GLU A 72 -21.01 -22.05 -11.88
C GLU A 72 -21.97 -22.46 -10.77
N LEU A 73 -22.47 -23.71 -10.77
CA LEU A 73 -23.23 -24.25 -9.64
C LEU A 73 -22.36 -24.31 -8.38
N GLN A 74 -21.09 -24.69 -8.52
CA GLN A 74 -20.15 -24.70 -7.41
C GLN A 74 -19.89 -23.27 -6.87
N VAL A 75 -19.66 -22.31 -7.76
CA VAL A 75 -19.51 -20.89 -7.39
C VAL A 75 -20.79 -20.37 -6.71
N GLY A 76 -21.96 -20.72 -7.23
CA GLY A 76 -23.27 -20.29 -6.73
C GLY A 76 -23.54 -20.81 -5.34
N ARG A 77 -23.21 -22.08 -5.08
CA ARG A 77 -23.28 -22.68 -3.74
C ARG A 77 -22.35 -21.98 -2.76
N SER A 78 -21.10 -21.75 -3.15
CA SER A 78 -20.11 -21.06 -2.31
C SER A 78 -20.52 -19.63 -1.98
N CYS A 79 -21.03 -18.88 -2.97
CA CYS A 79 -21.57 -17.53 -2.76
C CYS A 79 -22.81 -17.55 -1.88
N ALA A 80 -23.82 -18.37 -2.18
CA ALA A 80 -25.05 -18.44 -1.39
C ALA A 80 -24.76 -18.72 0.09
N THR A 81 -23.87 -19.67 0.37
CA THR A 81 -23.43 -20.02 1.73
C THR A 81 -22.76 -18.83 2.42
N ALA A 82 -21.84 -18.13 1.73
CA ALA A 82 -21.17 -16.94 2.26
C ALA A 82 -22.10 -15.73 2.45
N LEU A 83 -23.23 -15.68 1.73
CA LEU A 83 -24.26 -14.64 1.84
C LEU A 83 -25.39 -15.01 2.84
N GLY A 84 -25.36 -16.20 3.44
CA GLY A 84 -26.40 -16.65 4.37
C GLY A 84 -27.71 -17.06 3.70
N LEU A 85 -27.63 -17.48 2.43
CA LEU A 85 -28.75 -17.92 1.59
C LEU A 85 -28.69 -19.43 1.37
N CYS A 86 -29.85 -20.08 1.32
CA CYS A 86 -29.96 -21.45 0.84
C CYS A 86 -30.33 -21.56 -0.64
N HIS A 87 -30.25 -20.48 -1.40
CA HIS A 87 -30.56 -20.45 -2.83
C HIS A 87 -29.66 -19.51 -3.63
N PHE A 88 -29.57 -19.76 -4.94
CA PHE A 88 -28.95 -18.88 -5.93
C PHE A 88 -29.62 -19.04 -7.30
N ILE A 89 -29.28 -18.16 -8.24
CA ILE A 89 -29.91 -18.10 -9.57
C ILE A 89 -28.85 -18.28 -10.65
N THR A 90 -29.14 -19.05 -11.69
CA THR A 90 -28.36 -19.05 -12.94
C THR A 90 -29.22 -18.48 -14.07
N TRP A 91 -28.67 -17.52 -14.80
CA TRP A 91 -29.28 -16.99 -16.02
C TRP A 91 -28.58 -17.57 -17.24
N GLU A 92 -29.16 -18.62 -17.81
CA GLU A 92 -28.64 -19.32 -18.97
C GLU A 92 -29.20 -18.75 -20.28
N ALA A 93 -28.68 -19.19 -21.42
CA ALA A 93 -29.11 -18.70 -22.73
C ALA A 93 -30.59 -18.96 -23.06
N LYS A 94 -31.19 -20.00 -22.46
CA LYS A 94 -32.57 -20.45 -22.78
C LYS A 94 -33.53 -20.43 -21.59
N CYS A 95 -33.02 -20.24 -20.38
CA CYS A 95 -33.82 -20.29 -19.17
C CYS A 95 -33.12 -19.58 -18.01
N VAL A 96 -33.90 -19.24 -17.00
CA VAL A 96 -33.40 -18.81 -15.69
C VAL A 96 -33.80 -19.88 -14.69
N ARG A 97 -32.85 -20.37 -13.90
CA ARG A 97 -33.12 -21.38 -12.88
C ARG A 97 -32.83 -20.84 -11.49
N ILE A 98 -33.65 -21.23 -10.54
CA ILE A 98 -33.40 -21.03 -9.12
C ILE A 98 -33.00 -22.37 -8.52
N TRP A 99 -31.83 -22.38 -7.91
CA TRP A 99 -31.22 -23.53 -7.28
C TRP A 99 -31.33 -23.40 -5.78
N LYS A 100 -31.62 -24.52 -5.11
CA LYS A 100 -31.58 -24.65 -3.67
C LYS A 100 -30.32 -25.41 -3.26
N VAL A 101 -29.64 -24.90 -2.23
CA VAL A 101 -28.45 -25.50 -1.62
C VAL A 101 -28.90 -26.35 -0.44
N GLU A 102 -28.71 -27.66 -0.54
CA GLU A 102 -29.03 -28.62 0.53
C GLU A 102 -27.78 -29.41 0.91
N ALA A 103 -27.22 -29.15 2.10
CA ALA A 103 -26.04 -29.81 2.66
C ALA A 103 -24.83 -29.88 1.69
N ASN A 104 -24.82 -30.86 0.78
CA ASN A 104 -23.79 -31.09 -0.23
C ASN A 104 -24.25 -31.11 -1.69
N GLU A 105 -25.54 -30.94 -1.95
CA GLU A 105 -26.12 -31.01 -3.28
C GLU A 105 -26.81 -29.69 -3.66
N THR A 106 -26.93 -29.50 -4.97
CA THR A 106 -27.63 -28.36 -5.54
C THR A 106 -28.84 -28.89 -6.31
N VAL A 107 -30.03 -28.53 -5.88
CA VAL A 107 -31.28 -29.05 -6.44
C VAL A 107 -32.01 -27.93 -7.19
N GLU A 108 -32.50 -28.23 -8.39
CA GLU A 108 -33.32 -27.29 -9.15
C GLU A 108 -34.66 -27.10 -8.42
N GLN A 109 -34.94 -25.87 -7.99
CA GLN A 109 -36.18 -25.53 -7.29
C GLN A 109 -37.24 -25.00 -8.26
N GLN A 110 -36.84 -24.13 -9.18
CA GLN A 110 -37.72 -23.54 -10.19
C GLN A 110 -36.96 -23.24 -11.48
N ASN A 111 -37.68 -23.24 -12.60
CA ASN A 111 -37.17 -22.98 -13.93
C ASN A 111 -38.12 -22.08 -14.72
N PHE A 112 -37.58 -21.01 -15.27
CA PHE A 112 -38.27 -20.01 -16.06
C PHE A 112 -37.76 -20.06 -17.50
N PRO A 113 -38.50 -20.65 -18.46
CA PRO A 113 -38.07 -20.73 -19.85
C PRO A 113 -38.09 -19.35 -20.52
N LEU A 114 -37.03 -19.03 -21.27
CA LEU A 114 -36.92 -17.76 -21.98
C LEU A 114 -37.67 -17.85 -23.33
N THR A 115 -38.78 -17.14 -23.45
CA THR A 115 -39.66 -17.21 -24.64
C THR A 115 -39.39 -16.04 -25.57
N ASN A 116 -38.87 -16.26 -26.79
CA ASN A 116 -38.38 -15.22 -27.72
C ASN A 116 -37.16 -14.43 -27.20
N PRO A 117 -35.93 -14.98 -27.33
CA PRO A 117 -34.68 -14.34 -26.90
C PRO A 117 -34.29 -13.09 -27.71
N ASP A 118 -34.96 -12.82 -28.84
CA ASP A 118 -34.61 -11.70 -29.72
C ASP A 118 -35.20 -10.36 -29.28
N GLN A 119 -36.05 -10.34 -28.24
CA GLN A 119 -36.71 -9.13 -27.73
C GLN A 119 -36.21 -8.74 -26.33
N PRO A 120 -35.64 -7.54 -26.13
CA PRO A 120 -35.14 -7.07 -24.83
C PRO A 120 -36.21 -7.08 -23.72
N GLU A 121 -37.46 -6.75 -24.05
CA GLU A 121 -38.57 -6.74 -23.09
C GLU A 121 -38.88 -8.13 -22.51
N THR A 122 -38.60 -9.21 -23.24
CA THR A 122 -38.70 -10.58 -22.71
C THR A 122 -37.80 -10.75 -21.49
N PHE A 123 -36.55 -10.28 -21.56
CA PHE A 123 -35.61 -10.39 -20.44
C PHE A 123 -36.05 -9.56 -19.25
N ARG A 124 -36.60 -8.36 -19.50
CA ARG A 124 -37.10 -7.47 -18.44
C ARG A 124 -38.31 -8.07 -17.71
N LEU A 125 -39.27 -8.64 -18.45
CA LEU A 125 -40.43 -9.32 -17.86
C LEU A 125 -40.02 -10.55 -17.06
N LEU A 126 -39.10 -11.36 -17.60
CA LEU A 126 -38.58 -12.53 -16.90
C LEU A 126 -37.84 -12.15 -15.61
N LEU A 127 -37.02 -11.09 -15.66
CA LEU A 127 -36.35 -10.56 -14.48
C LEU A 127 -37.37 -10.13 -13.41
N ALA A 128 -38.47 -9.49 -13.80
CA ALA A 128 -39.53 -9.12 -12.86
C ALA A 128 -40.17 -10.37 -12.22
N GLU A 129 -40.47 -11.41 -12.98
CA GLU A 129 -41.00 -12.69 -12.46
C GLU A 129 -40.03 -13.38 -11.48
N VAL A 130 -38.73 -13.37 -11.81
CA VAL A 130 -37.67 -13.90 -10.95
C VAL A 130 -37.61 -13.09 -9.65
N LEU A 131 -37.63 -11.75 -9.73
CA LEU A 131 -37.61 -10.89 -8.55
C LEU A 131 -38.85 -11.08 -7.68
N GLU A 132 -40.05 -11.25 -8.26
CA GLU A 132 -41.28 -11.58 -7.51
C GLU A 132 -41.14 -12.89 -6.73
N THR A 133 -40.59 -13.91 -7.37
CA THR A 133 -40.30 -15.20 -6.72
C THR A 133 -39.30 -15.03 -5.57
N LEU A 134 -38.23 -14.26 -5.80
CA LEU A 134 -37.21 -14.03 -4.79
C LEU A 134 -37.74 -13.26 -3.58
N LYS A 135 -38.84 -12.52 -3.66
CA LYS A 135 -39.42 -11.87 -2.48
C LYS A 135 -39.79 -12.88 -1.39
N LEU A 136 -40.38 -14.01 -1.81
CA LEU A 136 -40.75 -15.09 -0.90
C LEU A 136 -39.51 -15.86 -0.45
N LEU A 137 -38.60 -16.17 -1.37
CA LEU A 137 -37.37 -16.91 -1.06
C LEU A 137 -36.38 -16.12 -0.20
N ALA A 138 -36.38 -14.80 -0.26
CA ALA A 138 -35.56 -13.97 0.62
C ALA A 138 -35.95 -14.12 2.11
N ILE A 139 -37.20 -14.54 2.39
CA ILE A 139 -37.67 -14.84 3.75
C ILE A 139 -37.47 -16.32 4.07
N LEU A 140 -37.93 -17.21 3.18
CA LEU A 140 -37.89 -18.67 3.42
C LEU A 140 -36.49 -19.27 3.29
N GLY A 141 -35.62 -18.63 2.51
CA GLY A 141 -34.27 -19.08 2.19
C GLY A 141 -33.18 -18.49 3.07
N ALA A 142 -33.54 -17.70 4.09
CA ALA A 142 -32.59 -17.17 5.06
C ALA A 142 -32.09 -18.29 5.98
N ILE A 143 -30.76 -18.42 6.10
CA ILE A 143 -30.13 -19.41 6.98
C ILE A 143 -30.24 -18.94 8.44
N PRO A 144 -30.64 -19.82 9.39
CA PRO A 144 -30.65 -19.49 10.81
C PRO A 144 -29.26 -19.10 11.33
N ALA A 145 -29.18 -18.18 12.29
CA ALA A 145 -27.90 -17.65 12.79
C ALA A 145 -26.89 -18.72 13.25
N LYS A 146 -27.40 -19.81 13.86
CA LYS A 146 -26.59 -20.95 14.28
C LYS A 146 -25.88 -21.67 13.12
N ASP A 147 -26.51 -21.68 11.94
CA ASP A 147 -26.07 -22.44 10.76
C ASP A 147 -25.32 -21.56 9.74
N LEU A 148 -25.18 -20.25 10.00
CA LEU A 148 -24.37 -19.35 9.18
C LEU A 148 -22.91 -19.79 9.15
N ALA A 149 -22.27 -19.74 7.98
CA ALA A 149 -20.86 -20.08 7.81
C ALA A 149 -19.91 -18.98 8.35
N PRO A 150 -18.66 -19.31 8.71
CA PRO A 150 -17.66 -18.33 9.13
C PRO A 150 -17.45 -17.19 8.12
N HIS A 151 -17.47 -17.52 6.81
CA HIS A 151 -17.34 -16.54 5.72
C HIS A 151 -18.46 -15.49 5.69
N TYR A 152 -19.66 -15.80 6.21
CA TYR A 152 -20.72 -14.79 6.35
C TYR A 152 -20.30 -13.66 7.29
N PHE A 153 -19.73 -14.02 8.44
CA PHE A 153 -19.24 -13.04 9.41
C PHE A 153 -18.02 -12.30 8.87
N ASN A 154 -17.11 -12.97 8.16
CA ASN A 154 -15.99 -12.32 7.49
C ASN A 154 -16.48 -11.25 6.49
N ASN A 155 -17.41 -11.60 5.59
CA ASN A 155 -17.99 -10.63 4.64
C ASN A 155 -18.73 -9.47 5.35
N LEU A 156 -19.42 -9.73 6.46
CA LEU A 156 -20.02 -8.69 7.28
C LEU A 156 -18.96 -7.71 7.84
N PHE A 157 -17.81 -8.21 8.27
CA PHE A 157 -16.67 -7.36 8.68
C PHE A 157 -16.13 -6.54 7.51
N LEU A 158 -15.89 -7.19 6.36
CA LEU A 158 -15.32 -6.55 5.17
C LEU A 158 -16.22 -5.44 4.61
N ILE A 159 -17.54 -5.67 4.51
CA ILE A 159 -18.50 -4.65 4.08
C ILE A 159 -18.54 -3.48 5.05
N THR A 160 -18.45 -3.73 6.37
CA THR A 160 -18.41 -2.66 7.36
C THR A 160 -17.18 -1.77 7.16
N LEU A 161 -16.01 -2.38 6.94
CA LEU A 161 -14.77 -1.65 6.67
C LEU A 161 -14.86 -0.85 5.37
N GLU A 162 -15.36 -1.48 4.30
CA GLU A 162 -15.53 -0.84 2.99
C GLU A 162 -16.41 0.41 3.10
N GLN A 163 -17.51 0.33 3.87
CA GLN A 163 -18.44 1.45 4.06
C GLN A 163 -17.89 2.53 5.01
N ALA A 164 -17.12 2.15 6.03
CA ALA A 164 -16.56 3.07 7.00
C ALA A 164 -15.29 3.78 6.50
N LEU A 165 -14.61 3.27 5.48
CA LEU A 165 -13.33 3.79 4.98
C LEU A 165 -13.41 5.18 4.33
N PRO A 166 -14.41 5.52 3.50
CA PRO A 166 -14.43 6.82 2.82
C PRO A 166 -14.50 8.02 3.79
N PRO A 167 -15.42 8.07 4.78
CA PRO A 167 -15.43 9.18 5.75
C PRO A 167 -14.17 9.24 6.61
N LEU A 168 -13.60 8.08 6.98
CA LEU A 168 -12.32 8.02 7.70
C LEU A 168 -11.17 8.59 6.85
N THR A 169 -11.11 8.21 5.58
CA THR A 169 -10.12 8.74 4.62
C THR A 169 -10.25 10.24 4.49
N GLU A 170 -11.49 10.74 4.40
CA GLU A 170 -11.78 12.18 4.34
C GLU A 170 -11.28 12.91 5.59
N ALA A 171 -11.56 12.39 6.79
CA ALA A 171 -11.12 12.97 8.05
C ALA A 171 -9.59 12.99 8.21
N HIS A 172 -8.93 11.87 7.93
CA HIS A 172 -7.47 11.76 7.96
C HIS A 172 -6.80 12.70 6.96
N ARG A 173 -7.35 12.83 5.75
CA ARG A 173 -6.86 13.77 4.75
C ARG A 173 -7.09 15.22 5.16
N SER A 174 -8.25 15.54 5.73
CA SER A 174 -8.58 16.90 6.18
C SER A 174 -7.61 17.40 7.24
N GLN A 175 -7.09 16.53 8.09
CA GLN A 175 -6.07 16.87 9.10
C GLN A 175 -4.78 17.47 8.52
N ARG A 176 -4.50 17.25 7.22
CA ARG A 176 -3.39 17.91 6.52
C ARG A 176 -3.58 19.43 6.42
N SER A 177 -4.80 19.95 6.58
CA SER A 177 -5.05 21.39 6.62
C SER A 177 -4.46 22.06 7.85
N GLU A 178 -4.31 21.30 8.94
CA GLU A 178 -3.78 21.74 10.22
C GLU A 178 -2.23 21.68 10.28
N THR A 179 -1.60 20.95 9.35
CA THR A 179 -0.16 20.71 9.33
C THR A 179 0.46 21.18 8.02
N ASP A 180 1.36 22.18 8.09
CA ASP A 180 2.06 22.68 6.90
C ASP A 180 3.18 21.75 6.40
N GLU A 181 3.42 20.65 7.10
CA GLU A 181 4.42 19.63 6.77
C GLU A 181 3.83 18.52 5.90
N VAL A 182 4.65 18.02 4.96
CA VAL A 182 4.28 16.85 4.16
C VAL A 182 4.26 15.64 5.11
N PRO A 183 3.13 14.91 5.21
CA PRO A 183 3.09 13.69 6.02
C PRO A 183 4.17 12.70 5.57
N ALA A 184 4.88 12.10 6.51
CA ALA A 184 5.88 11.08 6.22
C ALA A 184 5.26 9.76 5.71
N GLU A 185 3.98 9.52 6.01
CA GLU A 185 3.24 8.30 5.66
C GLU A 185 2.06 8.60 4.73
N ASP A 186 1.62 7.61 3.96
CA ASP A 186 0.41 7.71 3.14
C ASP A 186 -0.81 7.80 4.06
N THR A 187 -1.48 8.95 4.04
CA THR A 187 -2.65 9.22 4.88
C THR A 187 -3.79 8.24 4.65
N ASP A 188 -3.97 7.76 3.42
CA ASP A 188 -5.00 6.76 3.11
C ASP A 188 -4.67 5.40 3.76
N PHE A 189 -3.37 5.07 3.83
CA PHE A 189 -2.90 3.88 4.54
C PHE A 189 -3.17 4.01 6.03
N SER A 190 -2.87 5.18 6.64
CA SER A 190 -3.18 5.44 8.05
C SER A 190 -4.68 5.35 8.35
N ALA A 191 -5.55 5.86 7.46
CA ALA A 191 -7.00 5.75 7.60
C ALA A 191 -7.48 4.30 7.53
N ASN A 192 -6.92 3.50 6.62
CA ASN A 192 -7.23 2.07 6.52
C ASN A 192 -6.76 1.27 7.76
N GLU A 193 -5.57 1.58 8.30
CA GLU A 193 -5.10 0.98 9.55
C GLU A 193 -6.00 1.36 10.73
N ALA A 194 -6.44 2.61 10.83
CA ALA A 194 -7.39 3.05 11.85
C ALA A 194 -8.74 2.33 11.73
N ASN A 195 -9.27 2.19 10.51
CA ASN A 195 -10.51 1.47 10.21
C ASN A 195 -10.44 0.02 10.71
N ARG A 196 -9.35 -0.69 10.39
CA ARG A 196 -9.10 -2.06 10.86
C ARG A 196 -8.96 -2.15 12.38
N LEU A 197 -8.26 -1.21 13.01
CA LEU A 197 -8.08 -1.18 14.46
C LEU A 197 -9.42 -0.99 15.20
N ILE A 198 -10.31 -0.12 14.70
CA ILE A 198 -11.64 0.07 15.30
C ILE A 198 -12.44 -1.23 15.26
N LEU A 199 -12.43 -1.92 14.11
CA LEU A 199 -13.06 -3.23 13.99
C LEU A 199 -12.47 -4.24 15.00
N LEU A 200 -11.14 -4.36 15.07
CA LEU A 200 -10.49 -5.29 15.98
C LEU A 200 -10.76 -4.99 17.45
N LYS A 201 -10.84 -3.71 17.83
CA LYS A 201 -11.25 -3.28 19.18
C LYS A 201 -12.66 -3.76 19.50
N LEU A 202 -13.61 -3.58 18.59
CA LEU A 202 -14.99 -4.05 18.78
C LEU A 202 -15.05 -5.58 18.85
N ILE A 203 -14.39 -6.30 17.94
CA ILE A 203 -14.33 -7.77 17.95
C ILE A 203 -13.76 -8.28 19.27
N ALA A 204 -12.65 -7.70 19.76
CA ALA A 204 -12.04 -8.07 21.04
C ALA A 204 -12.96 -7.82 22.23
N LEU A 205 -13.62 -6.65 22.29
CA LEU A 205 -14.56 -6.31 23.35
C LEU A 205 -15.79 -7.21 23.35
N ILE A 206 -16.29 -7.58 22.17
CA ILE A 206 -17.41 -8.53 22.04
C ILE A 206 -16.92 -9.90 22.52
N TRP A 207 -15.79 -10.41 22.02
CA TRP A 207 -15.22 -11.72 22.38
C TRP A 207 -15.03 -11.88 23.90
N SER A 208 -14.46 -10.87 24.56
CA SER A 208 -14.25 -10.88 26.02
C SER A 208 -15.50 -10.53 26.83
N ASN A 209 -16.66 -10.35 26.18
CA ASN A 209 -17.93 -9.93 26.79
C ASN A 209 -17.80 -8.65 27.65
N LYS A 210 -16.98 -7.70 27.18
CA LYS A 210 -16.74 -6.38 27.82
C LYS A 210 -17.47 -5.24 27.12
N CYS A 211 -18.09 -5.50 25.98
CA CYS A 211 -18.82 -4.48 25.24
C CYS A 211 -20.22 -4.23 25.85
N PRO A 212 -20.57 -3.00 26.26
CA PRO A 212 -21.85 -2.73 26.93
C PRO A 212 -23.07 -2.91 26.01
N GLY A 213 -24.18 -3.39 26.59
CA GLY A 213 -25.38 -3.86 25.86
C GLY A 213 -26.10 -2.81 25.00
N SER A 214 -25.94 -1.52 25.29
CA SER A 214 -26.51 -0.41 24.50
C SER A 214 -25.47 0.69 24.33
N ILE A 215 -25.12 1.02 23.08
CA ILE A 215 -24.15 2.07 22.73
C ILE A 215 -24.81 2.95 21.68
N LEU A 216 -24.76 4.26 21.85
CA LEU A 216 -25.16 5.19 20.80
C LEU A 216 -24.02 5.35 19.78
N PRO A 217 -24.29 5.50 18.47
CA PRO A 217 -23.24 5.67 17.46
C PRO A 217 -22.19 6.73 17.84
N GLU A 218 -22.65 7.90 18.31
CA GLU A 218 -21.80 9.04 18.69
C GLU A 218 -20.86 8.72 19.85
N LYS A 219 -21.17 7.69 20.64
CA LYS A 219 -20.41 7.28 21.83
C LYS A 219 -19.56 6.03 21.60
N ILE A 220 -19.48 5.50 20.38
CA ILE A 220 -18.73 4.28 20.12
C ILE A 220 -17.26 4.41 20.50
N GLU A 221 -16.60 5.47 20.04
CA GLU A 221 -15.16 5.68 20.30
C GLU A 221 -14.90 5.81 21.80
N GLN A 222 -15.65 6.67 22.49
CA GLN A 222 -15.55 6.83 23.95
C GLN A 222 -15.84 5.52 24.69
N THR A 223 -16.81 4.74 24.24
CA THR A 223 -17.14 3.46 24.88
C THR A 223 -16.03 2.44 24.70
N ILE A 224 -15.43 2.39 23.51
CA ILE A 224 -14.26 1.55 23.25
C ILE A 224 -13.13 1.96 24.21
N GLU A 225 -12.80 3.23 24.30
CA GLU A 225 -11.73 3.73 25.18
C GLU A 225 -11.97 3.39 26.66
N LEU A 226 -13.21 3.48 27.13
CA LEU A 226 -13.57 3.15 28.51
C LEU A 226 -13.56 1.63 28.80
N SER A 227 -13.82 0.79 27.79
CA SER A 227 -13.88 -0.67 27.96
C SER A 227 -12.57 -1.39 27.65
N LEU A 228 -11.66 -0.80 26.86
CA LEU A 228 -10.35 -1.40 26.55
C LEU A 228 -9.49 -1.73 27.79
N PRO A 229 -9.49 -0.95 28.89
CA PRO A 229 -8.76 -1.30 30.11
C PRO A 229 -9.13 -2.64 30.73
N ASP A 230 -10.34 -3.15 30.47
CA ASP A 230 -10.85 -4.43 31.00
C ASP A 230 -10.36 -5.67 30.22
N LEU A 231 -9.64 -5.45 29.11
CA LEU A 231 -9.03 -6.52 28.32
C LEU A 231 -7.67 -6.97 28.89
N PRO A 232 -7.23 -8.21 28.58
CA PRO A 232 -5.88 -8.67 28.92
C PRO A 232 -4.79 -7.70 28.47
N GLU A 233 -3.73 -7.55 29.27
CA GLU A 233 -2.68 -6.54 29.06
C GLU A 233 -2.05 -6.60 27.66
N SER A 234 -1.67 -7.80 27.21
CA SER A 234 -1.06 -8.04 25.90
C SER A 234 -1.96 -7.60 24.75
N LEU A 235 -3.25 -7.93 24.83
CA LEU A 235 -4.26 -7.57 23.85
C LEU A 235 -4.54 -6.07 23.88
N ARG A 236 -4.71 -5.50 25.08
CA ARG A 236 -4.94 -4.06 25.28
C ARG A 236 -3.80 -3.23 24.72
N GLN A 237 -2.54 -3.59 24.98
CA GLN A 237 -1.37 -2.89 24.46
C GLN A 237 -1.37 -2.88 22.93
N ALA A 238 -1.65 -4.02 22.30
CA ALA A 238 -1.70 -4.11 20.84
C ALA A 238 -2.86 -3.32 20.22
N LEU A 239 -4.03 -3.32 20.86
CA LEU A 239 -5.20 -2.57 20.39
C LEU A 239 -5.07 -1.04 20.56
N ASN A 240 -4.26 -0.58 21.53
CA ASN A 240 -4.01 0.85 21.77
C ASN A 240 -2.96 1.47 20.84
N LEU A 241 -2.30 0.66 20.00
CA LEU A 241 -1.36 1.16 19.00
C LEU A 241 -2.09 2.06 17.98
N LYS A 242 -1.40 3.10 17.51
CA LYS A 242 -1.91 4.04 16.51
C LYS A 242 -0.94 4.09 15.33
N ALA A 243 -1.48 4.21 14.12
CA ALA A 243 -0.67 4.39 12.92
C ALA A 243 0.01 5.76 12.93
N THR A 244 -0.74 6.81 13.28
CA THR A 244 -0.22 8.19 13.40
C THR A 244 -0.41 8.72 14.82
N PRO A 245 0.52 9.55 15.33
CA PRO A 245 0.42 10.13 16.67
C PRO A 245 -0.83 11.01 16.81
N ASN A 246 -1.17 11.76 15.75
CA ASN A 246 -2.36 12.58 15.68
C ASN A 246 -3.41 11.83 14.83
N THR A 247 -4.25 11.02 15.47
CA THR A 247 -5.39 10.38 14.80
C THR A 247 -6.62 11.29 14.93
N PRO A 248 -7.35 11.61 13.85
CA PRO A 248 -8.60 12.37 13.95
C PRO A 248 -9.66 11.54 14.70
N PRO A 249 -10.66 12.20 15.32
CA PRO A 249 -11.78 11.49 15.94
C PRO A 249 -12.58 10.69 14.91
N LEU A 250 -13.26 9.64 15.35
CA LEU A 250 -14.10 8.79 14.49
C LEU A 250 -15.27 9.61 13.89
N PRO A 251 -15.37 9.74 12.54
CA PRO A 251 -16.51 10.40 11.92
C PRO A 251 -17.83 9.71 12.25
N LEU A 252 -18.91 10.47 12.36
CA LEU A 252 -20.22 9.95 12.74
C LEU A 252 -20.74 8.92 11.72
N GLU A 253 -20.54 9.15 10.42
CA GLU A 253 -20.94 8.20 9.38
C GLU A 253 -20.25 6.85 9.56
N SER A 254 -18.94 6.86 9.82
CA SER A 254 -18.16 5.65 10.11
C SER A 254 -18.62 4.98 11.41
N ALA A 255 -18.89 5.75 12.46
CA ALA A 255 -19.42 5.23 13.71
C ALA A 255 -20.77 4.51 13.53
N VAL A 256 -21.67 5.03 12.69
CA VAL A 256 -22.96 4.39 12.38
C VAL A 256 -22.76 3.00 11.77
N PHE A 257 -21.81 2.82 10.84
CA PHE A 257 -21.53 1.49 10.27
C PHE A 257 -21.04 0.49 11.33
N PHE A 258 -20.11 0.91 12.19
CA PHE A 258 -19.65 0.07 13.31
C PHE A 258 -20.75 -0.23 14.34
N HIS A 259 -21.65 0.73 14.56
CA HIS A 259 -22.83 0.52 15.41
C HIS A 259 -23.74 -0.58 14.83
N HIS A 260 -24.04 -0.51 13.53
CA HIS A 260 -24.84 -1.53 12.86
C HIS A 260 -24.18 -2.90 12.89
N LEU A 261 -22.86 -2.97 12.68
CA LEU A 261 -22.11 -4.22 12.85
C LEU A 261 -22.29 -4.79 14.26
N LEU A 262 -22.12 -3.99 15.31
CA LEU A 262 -22.26 -4.42 16.70
C LEU A 262 -23.65 -4.99 16.99
N LEU A 263 -24.70 -4.28 16.56
CA LEU A 263 -26.08 -4.76 16.71
C LEU A 263 -26.29 -6.07 15.97
N ARG A 264 -25.76 -6.19 14.75
CA ARG A 264 -25.91 -7.37 13.92
C ARG A 264 -25.22 -8.59 14.51
N LEU A 265 -24.00 -8.44 15.01
CA LEU A 265 -23.26 -9.54 15.67
C LEU A 265 -23.99 -10.04 16.93
N ARG A 266 -24.63 -9.15 17.68
CA ARG A 266 -25.48 -9.50 18.84
C ARG A 266 -26.74 -10.25 18.42
N GLN A 267 -27.45 -9.75 17.41
CA GLN A 267 -28.64 -10.41 16.87
C GLN A 267 -28.35 -11.82 16.37
N LEU A 268 -27.18 -12.02 15.76
CA LEU A 268 -26.73 -13.30 15.23
C LEU A 268 -26.04 -14.20 16.27
N ALA A 269 -25.93 -13.74 17.52
CA ALA A 269 -25.26 -14.45 18.61
C ALA A 269 -23.87 -14.99 18.20
N TRP A 270 -23.05 -14.15 17.56
CA TRP A 270 -21.79 -14.55 16.91
C TRP A 270 -20.85 -15.38 17.81
N ILE A 271 -20.77 -15.11 19.11
CA ILE A 271 -19.89 -15.82 20.07
C ILE A 271 -20.47 -17.14 20.57
N GLN A 272 -21.75 -17.43 20.31
CA GLN A 272 -22.41 -18.63 20.83
C GLN A 272 -21.68 -19.92 20.39
N ASP A 273 -21.11 -19.91 19.17
CA ASP A 273 -20.21 -20.93 18.67
C ASP A 273 -18.79 -20.35 18.56
N PRO A 274 -17.91 -20.62 19.55
CA PRO A 274 -16.61 -20.00 19.60
C PRO A 274 -15.75 -20.40 18.40
N GLU A 275 -15.76 -21.66 17.95
CA GLU A 275 -14.91 -22.12 16.85
C GLU A 275 -15.27 -21.44 15.53
N LYS A 276 -16.57 -21.26 15.27
CA LYS A 276 -17.03 -20.47 14.12
C LYS A 276 -16.57 -19.01 14.19
N ALA A 277 -16.62 -18.41 15.37
CA ALA A 277 -16.11 -17.07 15.59
C ALA A 277 -14.58 -16.97 15.40
N LYS A 278 -13.81 -17.93 15.92
CA LYS A 278 -12.35 -18.03 15.69
C LYS A 278 -12.06 -18.10 14.19
N GLU A 279 -12.78 -18.97 13.48
CA GLU A 279 -12.57 -19.16 12.04
C GLU A 279 -12.89 -17.90 11.25
N SER A 280 -13.96 -17.17 11.59
CA SER A 280 -14.26 -15.89 10.93
C SER A 280 -13.14 -14.84 11.08
N ILE A 281 -12.43 -14.82 12.22
CA ILE A 281 -11.27 -13.94 12.44
C ILE A 281 -10.04 -14.44 11.69
N ARG A 282 -9.85 -15.76 11.56
CA ARG A 282 -8.78 -16.33 10.71
C ARG A 282 -9.02 -15.99 9.23
N CYS A 283 -10.25 -16.10 8.74
CA CYS A 283 -10.61 -15.65 7.39
C CYS A 283 -10.30 -14.16 7.19
N LEU A 284 -10.64 -13.31 8.18
CA LEU A 284 -10.33 -11.87 8.13
C LEU A 284 -8.82 -11.62 8.06
N ALA A 285 -8.03 -12.33 8.87
CA ALA A 285 -6.57 -12.25 8.86
C ALA A 285 -5.99 -12.68 7.51
N ALA A 286 -6.44 -13.80 6.96
CA ALA A 286 -6.00 -14.30 5.66
C ALA A 286 -6.37 -13.34 4.51
N HIS A 287 -7.53 -12.67 4.61
CA HIS A 287 -7.97 -11.68 3.64
C HIS A 287 -7.08 -10.42 3.65
N TRP A 288 -6.72 -9.90 4.83
CA TRP A 288 -5.84 -8.73 4.94
C TRP A 288 -4.37 -9.03 4.63
N PHE A 289 -3.92 -10.24 4.99
CA PHE A 289 -2.52 -10.64 4.96
C PHE A 289 -2.39 -11.92 4.15
N GLN A 290 -2.36 -11.77 2.81
CA GLN A 290 -2.36 -12.87 1.84
C GLN A 290 -1.03 -13.66 1.76
N GLY A 291 -0.25 -13.70 2.83
CA GLY A 291 0.93 -14.55 2.91
C GLY A 291 0.54 -15.98 3.25
N LYS A 292 1.26 -16.95 2.70
CA LYS A 292 1.26 -18.29 3.30
C LYS A 292 1.81 -18.12 4.72
N THR A 293 1.11 -18.62 5.73
CA THR A 293 1.74 -18.99 7.01
C THR A 293 2.90 -19.90 6.64
N ARG A 294 4.12 -19.36 6.56
CA ARG A 294 5.31 -20.12 6.16
C ARG A 294 5.51 -21.16 7.24
N GLU A 295 5.16 -22.41 6.94
CA GLU A 295 5.05 -23.51 7.89
C GLU A 295 6.34 -23.90 8.64
N GLU A 296 7.48 -23.21 8.46
CA GLU A 296 8.78 -23.78 8.90
C GLU A 296 9.77 -22.81 9.57
N GLU A 297 9.50 -21.50 9.67
CA GLU A 297 10.47 -20.58 10.29
C GLU A 297 10.06 -20.29 11.72
N THR A 298 10.48 -21.12 12.67
CA THR A 298 10.28 -20.91 14.10
C THR A 298 11.36 -19.99 14.67
N ALA A 299 11.03 -18.71 14.84
CA ALA A 299 11.89 -17.73 15.50
C ALA A 299 11.30 -17.31 16.85
N ALA A 300 12.14 -16.72 17.70
CA ALA A 300 11.69 -16.08 18.94
C ALA A 300 11.30 -14.62 18.72
N VAL A 301 11.89 -13.97 17.72
CA VAL A 301 11.65 -12.57 17.36
C VAL A 301 11.30 -12.48 15.88
N TYR A 302 10.22 -11.79 15.57
CA TYR A 302 9.81 -11.49 14.20
C TYR A 302 9.82 -9.98 13.97
N LEU A 303 10.58 -9.54 12.98
CA LEU A 303 10.67 -8.15 12.55
C LEU A 303 10.02 -7.99 11.18
N TYR A 304 8.99 -7.16 11.12
CA TYR A 304 8.12 -6.91 9.97
C TYR A 304 7.53 -8.18 9.31
N PRO A 305 6.87 -9.05 10.09
CA PRO A 305 6.16 -10.18 9.49
C PRO A 305 5.07 -9.66 8.54
N ASP A 306 4.83 -10.39 7.46
CA ASP A 306 3.79 -10.09 6.47
C ASP A 306 2.45 -10.78 6.80
N VAL A 307 2.44 -11.68 7.78
CA VAL A 307 1.26 -12.41 8.29
C VAL A 307 1.25 -12.47 9.81
N PRO A 308 0.07 -12.66 10.44
CA PRO A 308 0.00 -12.86 11.88
C PRO A 308 0.78 -14.09 12.34
N VAL A 309 1.63 -13.90 13.35
CA VAL A 309 2.53 -14.95 13.85
C VAL A 309 1.85 -15.67 15.01
N LEU A 310 1.50 -16.95 14.81
CA LEU A 310 0.76 -17.76 15.79
C LEU A 310 1.58 -18.91 16.41
N ASN A 311 2.90 -18.95 16.19
CA ASN A 311 3.75 -19.94 16.84
C ASN A 311 3.89 -19.66 18.35
N SER A 312 4.11 -20.71 19.14
CA SER A 312 4.31 -20.64 20.59
C SER A 312 5.71 -20.17 20.99
N THR A 313 6.69 -20.26 20.09
CA THR A 313 8.09 -19.87 20.35
C THR A 313 8.32 -18.37 20.20
N ALA A 314 7.45 -17.63 19.48
CA ALA A 314 7.61 -16.20 19.33
C ALA A 314 7.27 -15.46 20.62
N ASN A 315 8.22 -14.66 21.06
CA ASN A 315 8.10 -13.83 22.25
C ASN A 315 8.01 -12.33 21.89
N THR A 316 8.49 -11.92 20.71
CA THR A 316 8.52 -10.51 20.31
C THR A 316 8.17 -10.33 18.83
N LEU A 317 7.33 -9.33 18.57
CA LEU A 317 6.84 -8.95 17.24
C LEU A 317 7.05 -7.45 17.07
N LEU A 318 7.78 -7.06 16.03
CA LEU A 318 7.91 -5.67 15.59
C LEU A 318 7.26 -5.52 14.22
N SER A 319 6.37 -4.55 14.07
CA SER A 319 5.79 -4.21 12.76
C SER A 319 5.50 -2.72 12.67
N SER A 320 5.50 -2.17 11.46
CA SER A 320 4.97 -0.84 11.19
C SER A 320 3.45 -0.82 11.04
N SER A 321 2.81 -1.99 10.88
CA SER A 321 1.35 -2.10 10.81
C SER A 321 0.77 -2.38 12.20
N PRO A 322 0.09 -1.41 12.83
CA PRO A 322 -0.58 -1.65 14.10
C PRO A 322 -1.74 -2.64 13.96
N SER A 323 -2.43 -2.70 12.81
CA SER A 323 -3.52 -3.68 12.62
C SER A 323 -3.01 -5.12 12.58
N LEU A 324 -1.82 -5.37 12.01
CA LEU A 324 -1.16 -6.69 12.06
C LEU A 324 -0.82 -7.11 13.49
N LEU A 325 -0.30 -6.20 14.30
CA LEU A 325 0.03 -6.48 15.70
C LEU A 325 -1.24 -6.76 16.53
N ALA A 326 -2.28 -5.95 16.32
CA ALA A 326 -3.57 -6.11 16.99
C ALA A 326 -4.26 -7.44 16.65
N ILE A 327 -4.33 -7.83 15.37
CA ILE A 327 -4.93 -9.12 15.00
C ILE A 327 -4.07 -10.30 15.46
N SER A 328 -2.75 -10.16 15.47
CA SER A 328 -1.84 -11.20 16.01
C SER A 328 -2.06 -11.39 17.51
N ALA A 329 -2.23 -10.31 18.27
CA ALA A 329 -2.54 -10.38 19.69
C ALA A 329 -3.92 -10.99 19.94
N LEU A 330 -4.92 -10.60 19.15
CA LEU A 330 -6.27 -11.16 19.25
C LEU A 330 -6.28 -12.66 18.96
N LEU A 331 -5.65 -13.10 17.87
CA LEU A 331 -5.54 -14.52 17.55
C LEU A 331 -4.70 -15.28 18.58
N THR A 332 -3.68 -14.65 19.18
CA THR A 332 -2.90 -15.24 20.28
C THR A 332 -3.80 -15.51 21.49
N GLU A 333 -4.59 -14.52 21.89
CA GLU A 333 -5.54 -14.63 23.00
C GLU A 333 -6.61 -15.68 22.73
N ILE A 334 -7.22 -15.67 21.54
CA ILE A 334 -8.30 -16.57 21.15
C ILE A 334 -7.87 -18.05 21.07
N ASN A 335 -6.59 -18.30 20.78
CA ASN A 335 -6.02 -19.64 20.71
C ASN A 335 -5.27 -20.02 22.01
N ASP A 336 -5.42 -19.26 23.10
CA ASP A 336 -4.77 -19.51 24.40
C ASP A 336 -3.24 -19.65 24.30
N LEU A 337 -2.61 -18.88 23.40
CA LEU A 337 -1.17 -18.87 23.18
C LEU A 337 -0.45 -17.90 24.14
N PRO A 338 0.85 -18.12 24.42
CA PRO A 338 1.59 -17.24 25.32
C PRO A 338 1.62 -15.79 24.79
N PRO A 339 1.46 -14.79 25.69
CA PRO A 339 1.45 -13.39 25.29
C PRO A 339 2.80 -12.96 24.73
N LYS A 340 2.75 -12.11 23.70
CA LYS A 340 3.92 -11.64 22.96
C LYS A 340 4.13 -10.15 23.21
N ARG A 341 5.39 -9.72 23.25
CA ARG A 341 5.75 -8.30 23.27
C ARG A 341 5.55 -7.70 21.88
N MET A 342 4.58 -6.81 21.75
CA MET A 342 4.26 -6.12 20.49
C MET A 342 4.93 -4.74 20.45
N ILE A 343 5.64 -4.44 19.37
CA ILE A 343 6.34 -3.17 19.16
C ILE A 343 5.87 -2.58 17.83
N CYS A 344 5.14 -1.48 17.87
CA CYS A 344 4.76 -0.72 16.68
C CYS A 344 5.81 0.34 16.39
N GLY A 345 6.34 0.37 15.18
CA GLY A 345 7.30 1.38 14.78
C GLY A 345 8.35 0.83 13.84
N ASN A 346 9.59 1.30 14.02
CA ASN A 346 10.69 0.89 13.16
C ASN A 346 11.81 0.21 13.95
N LEU A 347 12.69 -0.47 13.22
CA LEU A 347 13.76 -1.28 13.77
C LEU A 347 14.78 -0.47 14.61
N PHE A 348 14.88 0.86 14.43
CA PHE A 348 15.78 1.70 15.23
C PHE A 348 15.31 1.89 16.67
N ASP A 349 14.07 1.55 16.99
CA ASP A 349 13.54 1.54 18.36
C ASP A 349 14.01 0.30 19.14
N LEU A 350 14.65 -0.66 18.46
CA LEU A 350 15.29 -1.81 19.09
C LEU A 350 16.73 -1.48 19.53
N HIS A 351 17.01 -1.82 20.79
CA HIS A 351 18.34 -1.77 21.39
C HIS A 351 18.81 -3.18 21.72
N ARG A 352 20.14 -3.34 21.82
CA ARG A 352 20.76 -4.63 22.15
C ARG A 352 20.17 -5.25 23.42
N ASP A 353 19.97 -4.47 24.46
CA ASP A 353 19.44 -4.94 25.75
C ASP A 353 17.99 -5.47 25.67
N ASN A 354 17.25 -5.07 24.63
CA ASN A 354 15.85 -5.46 24.42
C ASN A 354 15.68 -6.64 23.46
N LEU A 355 16.75 -7.09 22.79
CA LEU A 355 16.69 -8.17 21.83
C LEU A 355 17.06 -9.49 22.52
N PRO A 356 16.16 -10.49 22.60
CA PRO A 356 16.51 -11.77 23.20
C PRO A 356 17.60 -12.48 22.40
N GLN A 357 18.48 -13.22 23.08
CA GLN A 357 19.56 -14.01 22.47
C GLN A 357 19.03 -15.34 21.90
N GLN A 358 18.06 -15.24 20.99
CA GLN A 358 17.43 -16.36 20.30
C GLN A 358 17.33 -16.05 18.80
N GLN A 359 16.86 -17.00 17.99
CA GLN A 359 16.73 -16.80 16.55
C GLN A 359 15.80 -15.62 16.23
N VAL A 360 16.25 -14.76 15.31
CA VAL A 360 15.49 -13.61 14.81
C VAL A 360 15.16 -13.84 13.35
N TYR A 361 13.89 -13.69 12.99
CA TYR A 361 13.45 -13.55 11.62
C TYR A 361 13.20 -12.07 11.32
N ALA A 362 13.73 -11.56 10.21
CA ALA A 362 13.52 -10.18 9.81
C ALA A 362 13.28 -10.04 8.30
N ARG A 363 12.20 -9.34 7.94
CA ARG A 363 11.88 -9.01 6.55
C ARG A 363 12.11 -7.53 6.30
N LEU A 364 13.23 -7.19 5.68
CA LEU A 364 13.68 -5.82 5.48
C LEU A 364 13.46 -5.40 4.02
N LEU A 365 12.23 -5.01 3.68
CA LEU A 365 11.85 -4.66 2.31
C LEU A 365 11.43 -3.19 2.15
N ASN A 366 11.64 -2.35 3.16
CA ASN A 366 11.19 -0.96 3.13
C ASN A 366 11.96 -0.13 2.07
N GLN A 367 11.24 0.25 0.99
CA GLN A 367 11.78 1.03 -0.13
C GLN A 367 11.66 2.55 0.05
N HIS A 368 11.10 3.02 1.18
CA HIS A 368 10.98 4.45 1.45
C HIS A 368 12.36 5.13 1.40
N ILE A 369 12.44 6.28 0.73
CA ILE A 369 13.72 6.98 0.56
C ILE A 369 13.99 7.84 1.78
N ILE A 370 15.14 7.63 2.42
CA ILE A 370 15.55 8.42 3.59
C ILE A 370 15.81 9.87 3.20
N THR A 371 15.13 10.79 3.87
CA THR A 371 15.33 12.24 3.72
C THR A 371 16.61 12.71 4.43
N ASN A 372 17.05 13.94 4.14
CA ASN A 372 18.19 14.52 4.84
C ASN A 372 17.94 14.73 6.34
N PHE A 373 16.68 14.93 6.74
CA PHE A 373 16.29 15.06 8.15
C PHE A 373 16.43 13.71 8.87
N ASP A 374 15.81 12.67 8.31
CA ASP A 374 15.86 11.29 8.81
C ASP A 374 17.29 10.78 8.97
N ARG A 375 18.16 11.12 8.01
CA ARG A 375 19.58 10.74 8.04
C ARG A 375 20.25 11.13 9.35
N ARG A 376 20.00 12.33 9.88
CA ARG A 376 20.61 12.79 11.14
C ARG A 376 20.14 11.92 12.31
N LYS A 377 18.83 11.65 12.38
CA LYS A 377 18.21 10.80 13.41
C LYS A 377 18.81 9.39 13.40
N TYR A 378 18.78 8.72 12.26
CA TYR A 378 19.23 7.33 12.15
C TYR A 378 20.76 7.16 12.24
N THR A 379 21.54 8.18 11.84
CA THR A 379 23.00 8.14 12.06
C THR A 379 23.36 8.09 13.55
N THR A 380 22.59 8.77 14.40
CA THR A 380 22.78 8.71 15.87
C THR A 380 22.47 7.31 16.41
N ALA A 381 21.37 6.70 15.96
CA ALA A 381 21.02 5.34 16.34
C ALA A 381 22.08 4.31 15.89
N LEU A 382 22.62 4.45 14.67
CA LEU A 382 23.70 3.59 14.17
C LEU A 382 24.98 3.68 15.00
N ARG A 383 25.31 4.84 15.58
CA ARG A 383 26.45 4.97 16.50
C ARG A 383 26.25 4.19 17.79
N SER A 384 25.01 4.04 18.24
CA SER A 384 24.70 3.20 19.41
C SER A 384 24.86 1.71 19.10
N ALA A 385 24.44 1.28 17.91
CA ALA A 385 24.59 -0.10 17.44
C ALA A 385 26.05 -0.47 17.11
N TRP A 386 26.83 0.52 16.64
CA TRP A 386 28.23 0.37 16.23
C TRP A 386 29.13 1.44 16.89
N PRO A 387 29.39 1.36 18.21
CA PRO A 387 30.10 2.42 18.95
C PRO A 387 31.52 2.68 18.43
N ASN A 388 32.17 1.66 17.85
CA ASN A 388 33.55 1.73 17.38
C ASN A 388 33.69 1.91 15.86
N ARG A 389 32.62 2.19 15.11
CA ARG A 389 32.68 2.35 13.65
C ARG A 389 31.97 3.62 13.16
N HIS A 390 32.64 4.34 12.28
CA HIS A 390 32.06 5.49 11.58
C HIS A 390 31.46 5.07 10.24
N LEU A 391 30.15 4.81 10.24
CA LEU A 391 29.42 4.39 9.06
C LEU A 391 28.98 5.60 8.21
N LYS A 392 29.48 5.69 6.97
CA LYS A 392 29.15 6.78 6.03
C LYS A 392 28.13 6.30 4.99
N ILE A 393 26.84 6.40 5.33
CA ILE A 393 25.75 6.05 4.41
C ILE A 393 25.24 7.32 3.70
N LYS A 394 25.01 7.23 2.38
CA LYS A 394 24.53 8.35 1.54
C LYS A 394 23.01 8.52 1.69
N ALA A 395 22.53 9.76 1.65
CA ALA A 395 21.09 10.05 1.54
C ALA A 395 20.54 9.62 0.17
N GLY A 396 19.22 9.49 0.04
CA GLY A 396 18.60 9.05 -1.21
C GLY A 396 18.72 7.54 -1.48
N GLN A 397 19.06 6.76 -0.46
CA GLN A 397 18.98 5.30 -0.48
C GLN A 397 17.64 4.85 0.13
N PRO A 398 17.13 3.67 -0.25
CA PRO A 398 16.02 3.01 0.45
C PRO A 398 16.26 2.87 1.95
N PHE A 399 15.21 2.62 2.73
CA PHE A 399 15.28 2.50 4.18
C PHE A 399 15.89 1.17 4.63
N TRP A 400 15.58 0.06 3.93
CA TRP A 400 15.99 -1.29 4.33
C TRP A 400 17.51 -1.50 4.56
N PRO A 401 18.47 -0.90 3.82
CA PRO A 401 19.89 -1.07 4.10
C PRO A 401 20.29 -0.47 5.44
N TRP A 402 19.63 0.62 5.85
CA TRP A 402 19.86 1.27 7.13
C TRP A 402 19.37 0.38 8.28
N GLU A 403 18.19 -0.20 8.12
CA GLU A 403 17.64 -1.18 9.07
C GLU A 403 18.53 -2.41 9.17
N LEU A 404 18.99 -2.95 8.04
CA LEU A 404 19.91 -4.08 8.01
C LEU A 404 21.18 -3.77 8.80
N ILE A 405 21.82 -2.63 8.55
CA ILE A 405 23.05 -2.24 9.25
C ILE A 405 22.81 -2.08 10.77
N HIS A 406 21.67 -1.50 11.17
CA HIS A 406 21.33 -1.38 12.60
C HIS A 406 21.13 -2.75 13.24
N LEU A 407 20.34 -3.63 12.61
CA LEU A 407 20.07 -4.99 13.09
C LEU A 407 21.38 -5.77 13.28
N LEU A 408 22.28 -5.70 12.30
CA LEU A 408 23.57 -6.38 12.38
C LEU A 408 24.44 -5.90 13.55
N GLY A 409 24.29 -4.65 13.98
CA GLY A 409 25.01 -4.10 15.14
C GLY A 409 24.43 -4.57 16.46
N VAL A 410 23.10 -4.53 16.61
CA VAL A 410 22.41 -4.81 17.88
C VAL A 410 22.27 -6.29 18.25
N CYS A 411 22.53 -7.21 17.31
CA CYS A 411 22.47 -8.65 17.63
C CYS A 411 23.50 -9.11 18.68
N HIS A 412 23.26 -10.26 19.30
CA HIS A 412 24.17 -10.87 20.25
C HIS A 412 25.15 -11.81 19.55
N SER A 413 26.32 -12.00 20.14
CA SER A 413 27.24 -13.06 19.69
C SER A 413 26.51 -14.41 19.71
N ARG A 414 26.79 -15.25 18.70
CA ARG A 414 26.19 -16.58 18.52
C ARG A 414 24.68 -16.58 18.28
N GLN A 415 24.13 -15.45 17.82
CA GLN A 415 22.74 -15.34 17.45
C GLN A 415 22.54 -15.71 15.97
N GLN A 416 21.52 -16.53 15.69
CA GLN A 416 21.09 -16.84 14.33
C GLN A 416 20.09 -15.79 13.83
N LEU A 417 20.28 -15.34 12.59
CA LEU A 417 19.40 -14.41 11.90
C LEU A 417 18.94 -15.03 10.59
N VAL A 418 17.63 -15.00 10.36
CA VAL A 418 17.03 -15.32 9.06
C VAL A 418 16.50 -14.02 8.47
N LEU A 419 17.14 -13.55 7.40
CA LEU A 419 16.87 -12.24 6.80
C LEU A 419 16.24 -12.40 5.42
N GLU A 420 15.13 -11.73 5.17
CA GLU A 420 14.58 -11.53 3.83
C GLU A 420 14.88 -10.09 3.39
N VAL A 421 15.72 -9.94 2.37
CA VAL A 421 16.24 -8.65 1.87
C VAL A 421 16.13 -8.59 0.35
N PRO A 422 16.08 -7.41 -0.29
CA PRO A 422 16.08 -7.32 -1.75
C PRO A 422 17.40 -7.84 -2.35
N ASP A 423 17.32 -8.45 -3.54
CA ASP A 423 18.49 -8.86 -4.33
C ASP A 423 19.44 -7.71 -4.67
N ALA A 424 18.93 -6.47 -4.63
CA ALA A 424 19.68 -5.23 -4.72
C ALA A 424 20.83 -5.13 -3.68
N LEU A 425 20.82 -5.92 -2.60
CA LEU A 425 21.97 -6.08 -1.71
C LEU A 425 23.22 -6.52 -2.49
N LEU A 426 23.05 -7.46 -3.41
CA LEU A 426 24.13 -7.96 -4.27
C LEU A 426 24.30 -7.09 -5.53
N ASN A 427 23.21 -6.66 -6.16
CA ASN A 427 23.29 -5.99 -7.46
C ASN A 427 23.67 -4.51 -7.40
N ASN A 428 23.42 -3.81 -6.29
CA ASN A 428 23.62 -2.35 -6.20
C ASN A 428 24.93 -2.00 -5.46
N PRO A 429 25.86 -1.23 -6.07
CA PRO A 429 27.08 -0.80 -5.39
C PRO A 429 26.80 0.11 -4.19
N ARG A 430 25.65 0.80 -4.14
CA ARG A 430 25.28 1.65 -3.01
C ARG A 430 25.07 0.88 -1.69
N ASN A 431 24.86 -0.43 -1.77
CA ASN A 431 24.62 -1.31 -0.63
C ASN A 431 25.87 -2.08 -0.18
N GLU A 432 27.03 -1.79 -0.77
CA GLU A 432 28.28 -2.49 -0.52
C GLU A 432 28.71 -2.46 0.96
N LEU A 433 28.48 -1.33 1.65
CA LEU A 433 28.79 -1.23 3.09
C LEU A 433 27.98 -2.23 3.94
N ALA A 434 26.70 -2.46 3.62
CA ALA A 434 25.89 -3.44 4.34
C ALA A 434 26.41 -4.87 4.09
N TRP A 435 26.82 -5.16 2.85
CA TRP A 435 27.42 -6.44 2.49
C TRP A 435 28.75 -6.70 3.19
N ILE A 436 29.65 -5.72 3.22
CA ILE A 436 30.94 -5.82 3.93
C ILE A 436 30.71 -6.14 5.41
N LEU A 437 29.78 -5.43 6.06
CA LEU A 437 29.45 -5.68 7.47
C LEU A 437 28.89 -7.09 7.73
N LEU A 438 28.11 -7.63 6.79
CA LEU A 438 27.65 -9.02 6.86
C LEU A 438 28.84 -9.99 6.86
N CYS A 439 29.69 -9.92 5.83
CA CYS A 439 30.84 -10.83 5.69
C CYS A 439 31.86 -10.72 6.83
N GLU A 440 32.03 -9.54 7.42
CA GLU A 440 32.99 -9.35 8.50
C GLU A 440 32.53 -9.91 9.85
N ASN A 441 31.22 -9.97 10.11
CA ASN A 441 30.67 -10.25 11.44
C ASN A 441 29.79 -11.52 11.50
N TYR A 442 29.41 -12.09 10.36
CA TYR A 442 28.49 -13.22 10.27
C TYR A 442 29.02 -14.31 9.34
N SER A 443 28.73 -15.55 9.69
CA SER A 443 28.91 -16.72 8.82
C SER A 443 27.60 -17.05 8.12
N PHE A 444 27.68 -17.42 6.83
CA PHE A 444 26.53 -17.78 6.02
C PHE A 444 26.31 -19.29 6.10
N GLN A 445 25.10 -19.72 6.46
CA GLN A 445 24.69 -21.12 6.41
C GLN A 445 23.99 -21.43 5.09
N GLN A 446 23.00 -20.59 4.75
CA GLN A 446 22.22 -20.77 3.54
C GLN A 446 21.82 -19.44 2.92
N ILE A 447 21.83 -19.37 1.59
CA ILE A 447 21.31 -18.25 0.80
C ILE A 447 20.29 -18.79 -0.19
N GLN A 448 19.06 -18.28 -0.17
CA GLN A 448 17.99 -18.70 -1.07
C GLN A 448 17.48 -17.52 -1.90
N LEU A 449 17.35 -17.71 -3.21
CA LEU A 449 16.69 -16.74 -4.09
C LEU A 449 15.17 -17.02 -4.09
N LEU A 450 14.39 -16.00 -3.75
CA LEU A 450 12.93 -16.03 -3.76
C LEU A 450 12.40 -15.44 -5.07
N ASN A 451 11.24 -15.91 -5.52
CA ASN A 451 10.62 -15.51 -6.81
C ASN A 451 10.36 -14.00 -6.96
N ASN A 452 10.37 -13.23 -5.87
CA ASN A 452 10.05 -11.80 -5.83
C ASN A 452 11.30 -10.90 -5.84
N ASN A 453 12.41 -11.32 -6.46
CA ASN A 453 13.71 -10.61 -6.42
C ASN A 453 14.19 -10.32 -4.98
N CYS A 454 13.92 -11.24 -4.07
CA CYS A 454 14.37 -11.17 -2.68
C CYS A 454 15.32 -12.32 -2.39
N LEU A 455 16.30 -12.08 -1.53
CA LEU A 455 17.21 -13.07 -0.98
C LEU A 455 16.78 -13.39 0.43
N LYS A 456 16.73 -14.67 0.76
CA LYS A 456 16.65 -15.15 2.13
C LYS A 456 18.04 -15.60 2.57
N LEU A 457 18.57 -15.01 3.64
CA LEU A 457 19.88 -15.30 4.20
C LEU A 457 19.70 -15.94 5.58
N ASP A 458 20.20 -17.15 5.76
CA ASP A 458 20.37 -17.76 7.08
C ASP A 458 21.82 -17.59 7.52
N ILE A 459 22.02 -16.76 8.54
CA ILE A 459 23.35 -16.32 8.99
C ILE A 459 23.50 -16.43 10.50
N TYR A 460 24.72 -16.60 10.95
CA TYR A 460 25.06 -16.78 12.36
C TYR A 460 26.12 -15.77 12.79
N ARG A 461 25.91 -15.06 13.91
CA ARG A 461 26.85 -14.05 14.44
C ARG A 461 28.01 -14.70 15.19
N ASP A 462 28.84 -15.44 14.48
CA ASP A 462 30.14 -15.89 14.96
C ASP A 462 31.04 -16.00 13.73
N LYS A 463 32.29 -15.56 13.84
CA LYS A 463 33.25 -15.68 12.73
C LYS A 463 33.90 -17.07 12.81
N SER A 464 33.08 -18.10 12.65
CA SER A 464 33.53 -19.46 12.35
C SER A 464 33.29 -19.68 10.87
N THR A 465 34.32 -19.51 10.05
CA THR A 465 34.21 -19.66 8.59
C THR A 465 33.79 -21.09 8.27
N LEU A 466 32.55 -21.25 7.80
CA LEU A 466 32.18 -22.45 7.05
C LEU A 466 32.87 -22.32 5.70
N ASP A 467 33.61 -23.34 5.29
CA ASP A 467 34.30 -23.35 3.99
C ASP A 467 33.32 -23.37 2.82
N VAL A 468 32.06 -23.76 3.06
CA VAL A 468 31.01 -23.94 2.05
C VAL A 468 29.71 -23.28 2.51
N VAL A 469 29.10 -22.52 1.60
CA VAL A 469 27.78 -21.88 1.78
C VAL A 469 26.78 -22.56 0.85
N SER A 470 25.65 -23.01 1.41
CA SER A 470 24.56 -23.63 0.63
C SER A 470 23.71 -22.55 -0.07
N LEU A 471 23.44 -22.74 -1.35
CA LEU A 471 22.59 -21.88 -2.17
C LEU A 471 21.34 -22.67 -2.59
N LYS A 472 20.14 -22.11 -2.40
CA LYS A 472 18.87 -22.74 -2.82
C LYS A 472 18.19 -21.90 -3.90
N ILE A 473 18.00 -22.47 -5.10
CA ILE A 473 17.45 -21.75 -6.26
C ILE A 473 16.40 -22.63 -6.92
N ASN A 474 15.15 -22.18 -7.00
CA ASN A 474 14.05 -22.93 -7.63
C ASN A 474 13.91 -24.39 -7.19
N GLY A 475 14.31 -24.71 -5.95
CA GLY A 475 14.31 -26.06 -5.39
C GLY A 475 15.62 -26.84 -5.54
N GLU A 476 16.57 -26.36 -6.35
CA GLU A 476 17.92 -26.94 -6.47
C GLU A 476 18.84 -26.44 -5.35
N ALA A 477 19.70 -27.34 -4.84
CA ALA A 477 20.76 -27.03 -3.91
C ALA A 477 22.09 -26.90 -4.67
N ARG A 478 22.83 -25.83 -4.42
CA ARG A 478 24.14 -25.48 -4.97
C ARG A 478 25.08 -25.13 -3.82
N GLU A 479 26.39 -25.19 -4.03
CA GLU A 479 27.40 -24.95 -2.99
C GLU A 479 28.52 -24.04 -3.50
N ILE A 480 28.85 -23.00 -2.74
CA ILE A 480 29.94 -22.08 -3.07
C ILE A 480 30.92 -21.94 -1.91
N HIS A 481 32.20 -21.89 -2.22
CA HIS A 481 33.22 -21.68 -1.20
C HIS A 481 33.23 -20.24 -0.71
N PHE A 482 33.35 -20.06 0.60
CA PHE A 482 33.49 -18.74 1.19
C PHE A 482 34.86 -18.15 0.85
N VAL A 483 34.90 -16.85 0.54
CA VAL A 483 36.13 -16.11 0.25
C VAL A 483 36.22 -14.92 1.21
N GLU A 484 37.38 -14.73 1.82
CA GLU A 484 37.57 -13.68 2.83
C GLU A 484 37.34 -12.26 2.29
N ASP A 485 37.66 -12.00 1.02
CA ASP A 485 37.37 -10.74 0.36
C ASP A 485 35.85 -10.61 0.10
N PRO A 486 35.14 -9.70 0.80
CA PRO A 486 33.69 -9.55 0.68
C PRO A 486 33.25 -9.19 -0.73
N ILE A 487 34.03 -8.40 -1.47
CA ILE A 487 33.66 -7.93 -2.81
C ILE A 487 33.78 -9.09 -3.80
N ARG A 488 34.85 -9.88 -3.69
CA ARG A 488 35.03 -11.08 -4.50
C ARG A 488 33.93 -12.11 -4.21
N PHE A 489 33.65 -12.39 -2.93
CA PHE A 489 32.57 -13.31 -2.54
C PHE A 489 31.20 -12.85 -3.07
N LYS A 490 30.90 -11.56 -2.98
CA LYS A 490 29.68 -10.95 -3.55
C LYS A 490 29.51 -11.27 -5.04
N ARG A 491 30.58 -11.11 -5.81
CA ARG A 491 30.58 -11.31 -7.27
C ARG A 491 30.45 -12.80 -7.63
N GLN A 492 31.14 -13.67 -6.89
CA GLN A 492 31.01 -15.11 -7.03
C GLN A 492 29.57 -15.58 -6.75
N LEU A 493 28.94 -15.04 -5.71
CA LEU A 493 27.53 -15.30 -5.39
C LEU A 493 26.59 -14.83 -6.51
N LEU A 494 26.79 -13.64 -7.06
CA LEU A 494 25.98 -13.15 -8.19
C LEU A 494 26.03 -14.08 -9.40
N ILE A 495 27.22 -14.62 -9.71
CA ILE A 495 27.39 -15.60 -10.78
C ILE A 495 26.67 -16.90 -10.44
N ALA A 496 26.92 -17.45 -9.25
CA ALA A 496 26.34 -18.71 -8.78
C ALA A 496 24.80 -18.69 -8.73
N LEU A 497 24.20 -17.55 -8.35
CA LEU A 497 22.76 -17.38 -8.24
C LEU A 497 22.04 -17.25 -9.60
N ASN A 498 22.74 -16.77 -10.63
CA ASN A 498 22.11 -16.49 -11.93
C ASN A 498 22.44 -17.53 -13.02
N LEU A 499 23.47 -18.38 -12.82
CA LEU A 499 23.88 -19.36 -13.82
C LEU A 499 22.83 -20.47 -14.03
N PRO A 500 22.61 -20.93 -15.28
CA PRO A 500 21.90 -22.17 -15.54
C PRO A 500 22.61 -23.36 -14.88
N SER A 501 21.85 -24.35 -14.40
CA SER A 501 22.39 -25.46 -13.59
C SER A 501 23.47 -26.27 -14.30
N THR A 502 23.33 -26.47 -15.61
CA THR A 502 24.33 -27.16 -16.45
C THR A 502 25.64 -26.40 -16.58
N VAL A 503 25.61 -25.06 -16.53
CA VAL A 503 26.81 -24.22 -16.58
C VAL A 503 27.40 -24.07 -15.17
N TYR A 504 26.54 -24.02 -14.14
CA TYR A 504 26.96 -23.98 -12.75
C TYR A 504 27.83 -25.19 -12.37
N ASN A 505 27.47 -26.39 -12.83
CA ASN A 505 28.20 -27.62 -12.55
C ASN A 505 29.65 -27.63 -13.05
N LEU A 506 29.99 -26.71 -13.97
CA LEU A 506 31.36 -26.52 -14.45
C LEU A 506 32.22 -25.71 -13.47
N LEU A 507 31.62 -24.95 -12.55
CA LEU A 507 32.35 -24.11 -11.59
C LEU A 507 33.10 -24.97 -10.57
N GLY A 508 34.38 -24.65 -10.35
CA GLY A 508 35.26 -25.36 -9.42
C GLY A 508 36.01 -26.54 -10.04
N ASN A 509 35.53 -27.08 -11.17
CA ASN A 509 36.15 -28.17 -11.91
C ASN A 509 36.74 -27.66 -13.23
N GLU A 510 35.92 -27.49 -14.26
CA GLU A 510 36.34 -27.04 -15.59
C GLU A 510 36.47 -25.52 -15.68
N LEU A 511 35.72 -24.76 -14.87
CA LEU A 511 35.78 -23.31 -14.73
C LEU A 511 36.32 -22.94 -13.34
N ILE A 512 37.58 -22.52 -13.27
CA ILE A 512 38.33 -22.28 -12.03
C ILE A 512 38.32 -20.80 -11.67
N TRP A 513 38.17 -20.51 -10.37
CA TRP A 513 38.37 -19.16 -9.83
C TRP A 513 39.87 -18.85 -9.73
N PRO A 514 40.38 -17.80 -10.38
CA PRO A 514 41.81 -17.48 -10.37
C PRO A 514 42.31 -17.08 -8.97
N ASP A 515 43.42 -17.64 -8.50
CA ASP A 515 44.07 -17.24 -7.23
C ASP A 515 44.50 -15.76 -7.27
N SER A 516 44.10 -14.96 -6.29
CA SER A 516 44.48 -13.53 -6.18
C SER A 516 45.99 -13.32 -6.07
N ASP A 517 46.70 -14.30 -5.49
CA ASP A 517 48.12 -14.19 -5.14
C ASP A 517 49.05 -14.72 -6.25
N LYS A 518 48.48 -15.32 -7.32
CA LYS A 518 49.22 -15.90 -8.46
C LYS A 518 48.83 -15.27 -9.79
N VAL A 519 48.37 -14.02 -9.81
CA VAL A 519 48.17 -13.28 -11.06
C VAL A 519 49.54 -12.96 -11.68
N SER A 520 50.14 -13.97 -12.29
CA SER A 520 51.33 -13.84 -13.11
C SER A 520 50.90 -13.12 -14.38
N ASN A 521 51.64 -12.08 -14.81
CA ASN A 521 51.40 -11.33 -16.05
C ASN A 521 51.53 -12.17 -17.35
N ASN A 522 51.60 -13.50 -17.25
CA ASN A 522 51.64 -14.40 -18.39
C ASN A 522 50.21 -14.72 -18.83
N GLN A 523 49.69 -13.95 -19.79
CA GLN A 523 48.45 -14.29 -20.50
C GLN A 523 48.54 -15.71 -21.05
N GLN A 524 47.64 -16.60 -20.63
CA GLN A 524 47.60 -17.95 -21.17
C GLN A 524 47.07 -17.93 -22.61
N PRO A 525 47.58 -18.81 -23.49
CA PRO A 525 47.07 -18.93 -24.85
C PRO A 525 45.59 -19.32 -24.80
N GLY A 526 44.72 -18.57 -25.48
CA GLY A 526 43.26 -18.82 -25.56
C GLY A 526 42.40 -17.89 -24.70
N GLU A 527 42.98 -17.11 -23.78
CA GLU A 527 42.23 -16.18 -22.92
C GLU A 527 41.46 -15.11 -23.71
N ASP A 528 42.09 -14.52 -24.73
CA ASP A 528 41.45 -13.48 -25.56
C ASP A 528 40.24 -14.02 -26.33
N LEU A 529 40.31 -15.27 -26.79
CA LEU A 529 39.20 -15.96 -27.43
C LEU A 529 38.09 -16.22 -26.41
N TYR A 530 38.42 -16.68 -25.20
CA TYR A 530 37.43 -16.87 -24.14
C TYR A 530 36.69 -15.56 -23.78
N ARG A 531 37.41 -14.44 -23.70
CA ARG A 531 36.80 -13.11 -23.45
C ARG A 531 35.80 -12.68 -24.53
N GLN A 532 35.94 -13.20 -25.75
CA GLN A 532 35.02 -12.92 -26.85
C GLN A 532 33.76 -13.80 -26.83
N SER A 533 33.77 -14.90 -26.08
CA SER A 533 32.65 -15.85 -25.95
C SER A 533 31.40 -15.23 -25.32
N ARG A 534 30.23 -15.81 -25.63
CA ARG A 534 28.95 -15.46 -24.99
C ARG A 534 28.97 -15.70 -23.50
N LEU A 535 29.58 -16.80 -23.05
CA LEU A 535 29.65 -17.17 -21.63
C LEU A 535 30.39 -16.11 -20.81
N TYR A 536 31.59 -15.69 -21.25
CA TYR A 536 32.34 -14.63 -20.57
C TYR A 536 31.57 -13.30 -20.58
N LYS A 537 31.06 -12.88 -21.74
CA LYS A 537 30.31 -11.63 -21.88
C LYS A 537 29.04 -11.62 -21.02
N TRP A 538 28.38 -12.76 -20.87
CA TRP A 538 27.22 -12.93 -20.02
C TRP A 538 27.58 -12.77 -18.53
N MET A 539 28.61 -13.48 -18.05
CA MET A 539 29.07 -13.36 -16.65
C MET A 539 29.58 -11.95 -16.35
N TYR A 540 30.31 -11.35 -17.29
CA TYR A 540 30.76 -9.96 -17.17
C TYR A 540 29.59 -8.98 -17.10
N ALA A 541 28.55 -9.15 -17.93
CA ALA A 541 27.36 -8.31 -17.93
C ALA A 541 26.58 -8.39 -16.61
N LEU A 542 26.53 -9.56 -15.97
CA LEU A 542 25.95 -9.71 -14.62
C LEU A 542 26.69 -8.85 -13.58
N LEU A 543 28.02 -8.76 -13.66
CA LEU A 543 28.83 -8.02 -12.69
C LEU A 543 28.88 -6.51 -12.94
N SER A 544 28.82 -6.08 -14.21
CA SER A 544 29.04 -4.69 -14.63
C SER A 544 27.77 -3.87 -14.85
N GLY A 545 26.58 -4.50 -14.81
CA GLY A 545 25.28 -3.83 -14.84
C GLY A 545 24.98 -2.96 -16.08
N THR A 546 25.84 -2.99 -17.10
CA THR A 546 25.77 -2.19 -18.33
C THR A 546 26.28 -2.97 -19.54
N SER A 547 25.76 -2.63 -20.73
CA SER A 547 26.18 -3.24 -22.00
C SER A 547 27.62 -2.83 -22.34
N ILE A 548 28.39 -3.78 -22.86
CA ILE A 548 29.75 -3.59 -23.37
C ILE A 548 29.70 -2.55 -24.50
N GLU A 549 30.25 -1.36 -24.27
CA GLU A 549 30.84 -0.56 -25.35
C GLU A 549 32.33 -0.90 -25.39
N ASP A 550 32.81 -1.32 -26.57
CA ASP A 550 34.19 -1.71 -26.84
C ASP A 550 35.17 -0.56 -26.52
N LYS A 551 35.59 -0.46 -25.26
CA LYS A 551 36.79 0.29 -24.89
C LYS A 551 37.96 -0.66 -24.90
N ASN A 552 38.62 -0.71 -26.06
CA ASN A 552 39.95 -1.29 -26.26
C ASN A 552 40.93 -0.65 -25.25
N GLY A 553 41.19 -1.34 -24.15
CA GLY A 553 42.16 -0.95 -23.16
C GLY A 553 42.38 -2.09 -22.18
N SER A 554 43.62 -2.59 -22.11
CA SER A 554 44.16 -3.57 -21.17
C SER A 554 43.33 -3.74 -19.89
N GLN A 555 42.43 -4.72 -19.88
CA GLN A 555 41.72 -5.14 -18.68
C GLN A 555 42.53 -6.26 -18.04
N THR A 556 43.16 -5.96 -16.90
CA THR A 556 43.72 -6.91 -15.93
C THR A 556 42.73 -8.06 -15.71
N LEU A 557 43.22 -9.30 -15.49
CA LEU A 557 42.36 -10.42 -15.10
C LEU A 557 41.50 -10.00 -13.88
N ASP A 558 40.18 -9.92 -14.05
CA ASP A 558 39.28 -9.79 -12.92
C ASP A 558 39.27 -11.12 -12.17
N SER A 559 39.85 -11.15 -10.97
CA SER A 559 39.94 -12.34 -10.13
C SER A 559 38.58 -12.86 -9.63
N SER A 560 37.52 -12.11 -9.94
CA SER A 560 36.13 -12.41 -9.61
C SER A 560 35.37 -13.16 -10.70
N LEU A 561 35.99 -13.41 -11.86
CA LEU A 561 35.39 -14.17 -12.96
C LEU A 561 36.06 -15.54 -13.09
N PRO A 562 35.30 -16.62 -13.35
CA PRO A 562 35.87 -17.94 -13.54
C PRO A 562 36.41 -18.10 -14.97
N TYR A 563 37.54 -18.76 -15.09
CA TYR A 563 38.21 -19.05 -16.37
C TYR A 563 38.28 -20.57 -16.59
N PRO A 564 38.22 -21.05 -17.85
CA PRO A 564 38.46 -22.45 -18.14
C PRO A 564 39.82 -22.88 -17.60
N GLU A 565 39.92 -24.15 -17.19
CA GLU A 565 41.17 -24.75 -16.77
C GLU A 565 42.28 -24.50 -17.83
N PRO A 566 43.55 -24.28 -17.43
CA PRO A 566 44.65 -24.02 -18.37
C PRO A 566 44.80 -25.00 -19.53
N LEU A 567 44.39 -26.26 -19.38
CA LEU A 567 44.37 -27.24 -20.47
C LEU A 567 43.29 -26.91 -21.52
N LEU A 568 42.09 -26.57 -21.07
CA LEU A 568 40.96 -26.17 -21.92
C LEU A 568 41.23 -24.83 -22.62
N LEU A 569 41.91 -23.88 -21.96
CA LEU A 569 42.36 -22.64 -22.61
C LEU A 569 43.36 -22.92 -23.75
N LYS A 570 44.32 -23.83 -23.55
CA LYS A 570 45.24 -24.27 -24.62
C LYS A 570 44.52 -24.94 -25.78
N GLU A 571 43.44 -25.66 -25.53
CA GLU A 571 42.58 -26.23 -26.59
C GLU A 571 41.77 -25.15 -27.30
N LEU A 572 41.22 -24.19 -26.56
CA LEU A 572 40.52 -23.03 -27.12
C LEU A 572 41.45 -22.20 -28.03
N ALA A 573 42.73 -22.07 -27.67
CA ALA A 573 43.74 -21.40 -28.49
C ALA A 573 43.97 -22.08 -29.86
N ARG A 574 43.56 -23.34 -30.03
CA ARG A 574 43.64 -24.07 -31.31
C ARG A 574 42.48 -23.74 -32.26
N PHE A 575 41.44 -23.05 -31.78
CA PHE A 575 40.29 -22.62 -32.60
C PHE A 575 40.73 -21.86 -33.85
N ASP A 576 41.83 -21.08 -33.76
CA ASP A 576 42.35 -20.26 -34.86
C ASP A 576 43.66 -20.78 -35.47
N LYS A 577 44.15 -21.95 -35.06
CA LYS A 577 45.43 -22.50 -35.55
C LYS A 577 45.29 -23.96 -35.97
N ARG A 578 45.09 -24.13 -37.28
CA ARG A 578 45.47 -25.29 -38.11
C ARG A 578 44.68 -26.59 -37.87
N ASN A 579 43.60 -26.80 -38.63
CA ASN A 579 43.43 -28.03 -39.41
C ASN A 579 42.26 -27.91 -40.42
N PRO A 580 42.50 -28.00 -41.75
CA PRO A 580 41.44 -28.01 -42.77
C PRO A 580 40.71 -29.36 -42.90
N ALA A 581 41.04 -30.36 -42.07
CA ALA A 581 40.54 -31.75 -42.20
C ALA A 581 39.58 -32.19 -41.07
N ALA A 582 39.27 -31.33 -40.10
CA ALA A 582 38.25 -31.60 -39.08
C ALA A 582 36.99 -30.75 -39.37
N GLU A 583 35.81 -31.32 -39.13
CA GLU A 583 34.53 -30.59 -39.19
C GLU A 583 34.66 -29.30 -38.39
N LYS A 584 34.61 -28.15 -39.09
CA LYS A 584 34.79 -26.86 -38.43
C LYS A 584 33.60 -26.61 -37.50
N PRO A 585 33.83 -26.27 -36.22
CA PRO A 585 32.75 -25.79 -35.36
C PRO A 585 32.13 -24.52 -35.98
N ALA A 586 30.81 -24.41 -35.95
CA ALA A 586 30.06 -23.34 -36.62
C ALA A 586 30.31 -21.94 -36.02
N SER A 587 30.77 -21.87 -34.77
CA SER A 587 31.10 -20.64 -34.04
C SER A 587 32.07 -20.89 -32.88
N LEU A 588 32.69 -19.82 -32.36
CA LEU A 588 33.52 -19.87 -31.15
C LEU A 588 32.75 -20.47 -29.95
N ASP A 589 31.48 -20.10 -29.79
CA ASP A 589 30.63 -20.58 -28.71
C ASP A 589 30.31 -22.07 -28.86
N SER A 590 30.14 -22.57 -30.10
CA SER A 590 29.96 -24.01 -30.34
C SER A 590 31.21 -24.83 -30.04
N PHE A 591 32.39 -24.27 -30.32
CA PHE A 591 33.64 -24.92 -29.97
C PHE A 591 33.85 -24.94 -28.45
N LEU A 592 33.52 -23.85 -27.76
CA LEU A 592 33.56 -23.77 -26.30
C LEU A 592 32.54 -24.73 -25.64
N ALA A 593 31.32 -24.82 -26.18
CA ALA A 593 30.30 -25.75 -25.74
C ALA A 593 30.74 -27.21 -25.87
N ASN A 594 31.42 -27.55 -26.97
CA ASN A 594 31.97 -28.89 -27.19
C ASN A 594 33.14 -29.20 -26.25
N ILE A 595 34.08 -28.27 -26.05
CA ILE A 595 35.22 -28.43 -25.13
C ILE A 595 34.74 -28.63 -23.69
N LEU A 596 33.72 -27.89 -23.27
CA LEU A 596 33.14 -27.95 -21.92
C LEU A 596 32.02 -29.00 -21.77
N ALA A 597 31.73 -29.78 -22.83
CA ALA A 597 30.60 -30.71 -22.89
C ALA A 597 29.25 -30.12 -22.41
N CYS A 598 29.02 -28.83 -22.69
CA CYS A 598 27.86 -28.07 -22.20
C CYS A 598 27.15 -27.34 -23.35
N PRO A 599 26.15 -27.98 -23.99
CA PRO A 599 25.45 -27.41 -25.16
C PRO A 599 24.65 -26.15 -24.82
N THR A 600 24.29 -25.97 -23.54
CA THR A 600 23.60 -24.76 -23.04
C THR A 600 24.37 -23.49 -23.37
N ILE A 601 25.70 -23.53 -23.49
CA ILE A 601 26.56 -22.38 -23.79
C ILE A 601 26.20 -21.72 -25.14
N GLU A 602 25.79 -22.50 -26.14
CA GLU A 602 25.41 -21.98 -27.46
C GLU A 602 24.10 -21.18 -27.42
N THR A 603 23.20 -21.57 -26.51
CA THR A 603 21.83 -21.04 -26.38
C THR A 603 21.70 -19.99 -25.27
N ILE A 604 22.80 -19.58 -24.64
CA ILE A 604 22.78 -18.52 -23.62
C ILE A 604 22.31 -17.20 -24.25
N ASP A 605 21.10 -16.80 -23.91
CA ASP A 605 20.60 -15.46 -24.19
C ASP A 605 21.26 -14.45 -23.24
N ARG A 606 21.65 -13.29 -23.79
CA ARG A 606 22.14 -12.17 -22.97
C ARG A 606 21.06 -11.78 -21.95
N PRO A 607 21.41 -11.48 -20.69
CA PRO A 607 20.43 -11.02 -19.74
C PRO A 607 19.84 -9.72 -20.31
N LYS A 608 18.53 -9.72 -20.59
CA LYS A 608 17.83 -8.49 -20.96
C LYS A 608 17.91 -7.59 -19.74
N VAL A 609 18.74 -6.55 -19.82
CA VAL A 609 18.78 -5.51 -18.79
C VAL A 609 17.37 -4.92 -18.73
N SER A 610 16.62 -5.33 -17.71
CA SER A 610 15.34 -4.74 -17.38
C SER A 610 15.63 -3.29 -17.01
N LYS A 611 15.36 -2.37 -17.94
CA LYS A 611 15.23 -0.96 -17.56
C LYS A 611 14.14 -0.93 -16.51
N ALA A 612 14.47 -0.44 -15.32
CA ALA A 612 13.51 -0.22 -14.25
C ALA A 612 12.24 0.39 -14.87
N PRO A 613 11.04 -0.15 -14.56
CA PRO A 613 9.81 0.35 -15.12
C PRO A 613 9.77 1.85 -14.84
N ARG A 614 9.79 2.65 -15.91
CA ARG A 614 9.35 4.05 -15.79
C ARG A 614 7.93 3.93 -15.28
N THR A 615 7.71 4.43 -14.07
CA THR A 615 6.40 4.68 -13.51
C THR A 615 5.63 5.47 -14.55
N PHE A 616 4.75 4.77 -15.28
CA PHE A 616 3.67 5.39 -16.01
C PHE A 616 2.83 6.08 -14.94
N ILE A 617 2.92 7.40 -14.91
CA ILE A 617 1.91 8.23 -14.25
C ILE A 617 0.81 8.35 -15.31
N PRO A 618 -0.38 7.77 -15.11
CA PRO A 618 -1.50 8.02 -16.01
C PRO A 618 -1.84 9.51 -15.94
N GLU A 619 -1.93 10.14 -17.10
CA GLU A 619 -2.27 11.54 -17.27
C GLU A 619 -3.72 11.83 -16.85
N ASP A 620 -3.88 12.62 -15.79
CA ASP A 620 -4.60 13.90 -15.70
C ASP A 620 -5.84 14.15 -16.59
N HIS A 621 -6.79 13.22 -16.65
CA HIS A 621 -8.14 13.52 -17.16
C HIS A 621 -9.22 13.79 -16.10
N SER A 622 -8.92 13.74 -14.79
CA SER A 622 -9.90 14.05 -13.74
C SER A 622 -9.69 15.37 -12.99
N LYS A 623 -8.53 16.05 -13.13
CA LYS A 623 -8.18 17.20 -12.29
C LYS A 623 -9.01 18.46 -12.55
N ASN A 624 -9.41 18.72 -13.79
CA ASN A 624 -10.19 19.92 -14.13
C ASN A 624 -11.61 19.87 -13.54
N ASN A 625 -12.22 18.67 -13.46
CA ASN A 625 -13.55 18.49 -12.90
C ASN A 625 -13.58 18.71 -11.37
N ILE A 626 -12.52 18.29 -10.67
CA ILE A 626 -12.41 18.46 -9.21
C ILE A 626 -12.24 19.94 -8.83
N GLN A 627 -11.45 20.70 -9.58
CA GLN A 627 -11.26 22.13 -9.32
C GLN A 627 -12.56 22.93 -9.47
N GLU A 628 -13.30 22.69 -10.54
CA GLU A 628 -14.60 23.33 -10.78
C GLU A 628 -15.62 22.95 -9.70
N THR A 629 -15.64 21.69 -9.28
CA THR A 629 -16.51 21.22 -8.20
C THR A 629 -16.19 21.92 -6.87
N ILE A 630 -14.91 22.06 -6.51
CA ILE A 630 -14.48 22.76 -5.28
C ILE A 630 -14.84 24.25 -5.35
N ALA A 631 -14.67 24.89 -6.51
CA ALA A 631 -15.05 26.29 -6.70
C ALA A 631 -16.58 26.50 -6.58
N GLN A 632 -17.39 25.56 -7.09
CA GLN A 632 -18.84 25.58 -6.91
C GLN A 632 -19.24 25.39 -5.44
N GLN A 633 -18.61 24.46 -4.72
CA GLN A 633 -18.85 24.24 -3.29
C GLN A 633 -18.50 25.47 -2.45
N LEU A 634 -17.38 26.15 -2.75
CA LEU A 634 -17.02 27.43 -2.13
C LEU A 634 -18.03 28.54 -2.43
N SER A 635 -18.54 28.60 -3.67
CA SER A 635 -19.54 29.59 -4.06
C SER A 635 -20.86 29.38 -3.29
N VAL A 636 -21.25 28.13 -3.05
CA VAL A 636 -22.41 27.77 -2.21
C VAL A 636 -22.18 28.11 -0.74
N HIS A 637 -20.96 27.92 -0.22
CA HIS A 637 -20.59 28.32 1.14
C HIS A 637 -20.64 29.84 1.35
N GLY A 638 -20.47 30.60 0.26
CA GLY A 638 -20.58 32.06 0.22
C GLY A 638 -19.22 32.74 0.24
N ILE A 639 -18.99 33.62 -0.73
CA ILE A 639 -17.77 34.42 -0.84
C ILE A 639 -18.05 35.80 -0.20
N PRO A 640 -17.21 36.25 0.76
CA PRO A 640 -17.35 37.56 1.40
C PRO A 640 -17.45 38.72 0.40
N ASN A 641 -18.53 39.52 0.47
CA ASN A 641 -18.66 40.74 -0.35
C ASN A 641 -18.30 41.99 0.46
N PHE A 642 -17.02 42.35 0.44
CA PHE A 642 -16.47 43.48 1.17
C PHE A 642 -16.46 44.78 0.35
N PRO A 643 -16.89 45.95 0.88
CA PRO A 643 -17.32 46.22 2.25
C PRO A 643 -18.85 46.11 2.46
N ALA A 644 -19.64 46.02 1.39
CA ALA A 644 -21.10 46.19 1.40
C ALA A 644 -21.84 45.27 2.39
N GLN A 645 -21.45 43.99 2.50
CA GLN A 645 -22.07 43.05 3.43
C GLN A 645 -21.82 43.41 4.90
N TYR A 646 -20.71 44.10 5.18
CA TYR A 646 -20.27 44.38 6.54
C TYR A 646 -20.82 45.69 7.10
N LEU A 647 -21.24 46.61 6.24
CA LEU A 647 -21.89 47.86 6.63
C LEU A 647 -23.19 47.62 7.44
N TYR A 648 -23.87 46.49 7.22
CA TYR A 648 -25.07 46.10 7.98
C TYR A 648 -24.80 45.76 9.44
N PHE A 649 -23.54 45.49 9.84
CA PHE A 649 -23.19 45.21 11.24
C PHE A 649 -22.92 46.46 12.07
N LEU A 650 -22.97 47.64 11.45
CA LEU A 650 -22.71 48.92 12.12
C LEU A 650 -24.03 49.60 12.50
N ASP A 651 -24.13 50.07 13.75
CA ASP A 651 -25.27 50.87 14.21
C ASP A 651 -25.16 52.30 13.67
N GLN A 652 -26.00 52.64 12.67
CA GLN A 652 -26.14 53.98 12.07
C GLN A 652 -24.80 54.65 11.63
N PRO A 653 -24.04 54.04 10.70
CA PRO A 653 -22.77 54.63 10.24
C PRO A 653 -23.01 55.89 9.40
N VAL A 654 -22.17 56.91 9.60
CA VAL A 654 -22.06 58.05 8.66
C VAL A 654 -21.19 57.58 7.49
N ILE A 655 -21.78 57.46 6.31
CA ILE A 655 -21.13 56.89 5.11
C ILE A 655 -20.49 58.00 4.27
N CYS A 656 -19.23 57.79 3.90
CA CYS A 656 -18.46 58.57 2.93
C CYS A 656 -18.33 57.77 1.63
N HIS A 657 -18.60 58.43 0.49
CA HIS A 657 -18.54 57.81 -0.83
C HIS A 657 -17.20 58.13 -1.52
N TYR A 658 -16.53 57.10 -2.03
CA TYR A 658 -15.27 57.19 -2.76
C TYR A 658 -15.44 56.65 -4.18
N THR A 659 -14.95 57.41 -5.17
CA THR A 659 -14.87 56.99 -6.57
C THR A 659 -13.40 56.82 -6.95
N ILE A 660 -13.02 55.65 -7.44
CA ILE A 660 -11.62 55.29 -7.75
C ILE A 660 -11.49 54.58 -9.11
N HIS A 661 -10.34 54.75 -9.78
CA HIS A 661 -9.99 53.98 -10.99
C HIS A 661 -8.80 53.04 -10.69
N PRO A 662 -9.02 51.74 -10.46
CA PRO A 662 -7.96 50.79 -10.15
C PRO A 662 -6.88 50.71 -11.25
N PRO A 663 -5.61 50.43 -10.92
CA PRO A 663 -5.06 50.13 -9.59
C PRO A 663 -4.72 51.39 -8.77
N LEU A 664 -4.77 51.29 -7.44
CA LEU A 664 -4.27 52.33 -6.52
C LEU A 664 -2.81 52.07 -6.13
N VAL A 665 -1.98 53.11 -6.17
CA VAL A 665 -0.56 53.07 -5.77
C VAL A 665 -0.29 54.04 -4.62
N VAL A 666 0.43 53.58 -3.58
CA VAL A 666 0.80 54.42 -2.44
C VAL A 666 1.92 55.40 -2.85
N LYS A 667 1.65 56.71 -2.82
CA LYS A 667 2.67 57.75 -3.07
C LYS A 667 3.41 58.17 -1.82
N SER A 668 2.69 58.38 -0.72
CA SER A 668 3.26 58.84 0.54
C SER A 668 2.47 58.28 1.73
N SER A 669 3.17 58.04 2.84
CA SER A 669 2.58 57.57 4.11
C SER A 669 3.41 58.19 5.23
N LEU A 670 2.90 59.20 5.91
CA LEU A 670 3.62 59.99 6.92
C LEU A 670 2.67 60.34 8.08
N LEU A 671 3.08 60.02 9.32
CA LEU A 671 2.38 60.37 10.55
C LEU A 671 0.87 59.98 10.56
N GLY A 672 0.54 58.82 9.99
CA GLY A 672 -0.85 58.33 9.91
C GLY A 672 -1.68 58.91 8.76
N GLY A 673 -1.17 59.91 8.04
CA GLY A 673 -1.72 60.37 6.77
C GLY A 673 -1.17 59.56 5.60
N PHE A 674 -2.00 59.37 4.57
CA PHE A 674 -1.62 58.64 3.36
C PHE A 674 -2.13 59.35 2.09
N GLU A 675 -1.40 59.16 0.99
CA GLU A 675 -1.81 59.58 -0.35
C GLU A 675 -1.75 58.38 -1.30
N LEU A 676 -2.89 58.02 -1.89
CA LEU A 676 -3.02 57.01 -2.94
C LEU A 676 -3.22 57.69 -4.30
N GLN A 677 -2.58 57.18 -5.35
CA GLN A 677 -2.79 57.61 -6.73
C GLN A 677 -3.52 56.52 -7.51
N ASP A 678 -4.57 56.89 -8.24
CA ASP A 678 -5.30 55.99 -9.13
C ASP A 678 -4.69 55.93 -10.55
N ALA A 679 -5.27 55.11 -11.44
CA ALA A 679 -4.78 54.93 -12.81
C ALA A 679 -4.83 56.22 -13.65
N ASP A 680 -5.81 57.10 -13.37
CA ASP A 680 -6.01 58.38 -14.06
C ASP A 680 -5.18 59.52 -13.44
N GLY A 681 -4.45 59.22 -12.37
CA GLY A 681 -3.55 60.14 -11.69
C GLY A 681 -4.20 60.98 -10.60
N GLN A 682 -5.47 60.73 -10.26
CA GLN A 682 -6.19 61.34 -9.13
C GLN A 682 -5.54 60.94 -7.81
N ILE A 683 -5.39 61.90 -6.90
CA ILE A 683 -4.81 61.68 -5.56
C ILE A 683 -5.93 61.63 -4.53
N ILE A 684 -5.97 60.54 -3.78
CA ILE A 684 -6.87 60.31 -2.65
C ILE A 684 -6.04 60.42 -1.38
N SER A 685 -6.31 61.46 -0.57
CA SER A 685 -5.65 61.68 0.71
C SER A 685 -6.57 61.30 1.86
N GLY A 686 -6.05 60.58 2.86
CA GLY A 686 -6.81 60.18 4.04
C GLY A 686 -5.93 60.02 5.28
N TYR A 687 -6.56 59.67 6.40
CA TYR A 687 -5.90 59.47 7.69
C TYR A 687 -6.34 58.14 8.31
N GLY A 688 -5.38 57.37 8.85
CA GLY A 688 -5.58 56.04 9.41
C GLY A 688 -5.18 54.92 8.46
N ASP A 689 -4.46 53.92 8.98
CA ASP A 689 -4.00 52.77 8.21
C ASP A 689 -5.18 51.86 7.79
N GLU A 690 -6.28 51.88 8.54
CA GLU A 690 -7.47 51.07 8.29
C GLU A 690 -8.16 51.54 7.00
N LEU A 691 -8.41 52.84 6.86
CA LEU A 691 -8.99 53.43 5.65
C LEU A 691 -8.12 53.17 4.42
N LYS A 692 -6.79 53.33 4.57
CA LYS A 692 -5.81 53.03 3.53
C LYS A 692 -5.90 51.58 3.05
N GLN A 693 -5.93 50.63 3.98
CA GLN A 693 -6.01 49.20 3.68
C GLN A 693 -7.31 48.84 2.96
N ILE A 694 -8.44 49.35 3.44
CA ILE A 694 -9.75 49.11 2.84
C ILE A 694 -9.82 49.60 1.40
N LEU A 695 -9.31 50.80 1.12
CA LEU A 695 -9.28 51.35 -0.24
C LEU A 695 -8.40 50.53 -1.18
N LEU A 696 -7.23 50.06 -0.71
CA LEU A 696 -6.35 49.17 -1.48
C LEU A 696 -7.03 47.82 -1.78
N LEU A 697 -7.69 47.20 -0.80
CA LEU A 697 -8.42 45.93 -0.99
C LEU A 697 -9.55 46.06 -2.00
N CYS A 698 -10.32 47.16 -1.92
CA CYS A 698 -11.41 47.40 -2.86
C CYS A 698 -10.90 47.66 -4.29
N ALA A 699 -9.74 48.32 -4.43
CA ALA A 699 -9.08 48.52 -5.71
C ALA A 699 -8.55 47.21 -6.30
N GLU A 700 -7.94 46.34 -5.49
CA GLU A 700 -7.48 45.00 -5.92
C GLU A 700 -8.66 44.10 -6.35
N ALA A 701 -9.81 44.22 -5.69
CA ALA A 701 -11.05 43.56 -6.09
C ALA A 701 -11.74 44.19 -7.32
N GLY A 702 -11.19 45.27 -7.89
CA GLY A 702 -11.70 45.93 -9.09
C GLY A 702 -12.93 46.83 -8.88
N LYS A 703 -13.21 47.28 -7.65
CA LYS A 703 -14.35 48.16 -7.36
C LYS A 703 -14.04 49.62 -7.70
N THR A 704 -15.00 50.31 -8.32
CA THR A 704 -14.88 51.73 -8.72
C THR A 704 -15.65 52.67 -7.80
N GLU A 705 -16.70 52.19 -7.15
CA GLU A 705 -17.55 52.93 -6.21
C GLU A 705 -17.52 52.22 -4.85
N ILE A 706 -17.16 52.95 -3.78
CA ILE A 706 -16.94 52.38 -2.45
C ILE A 706 -17.60 53.27 -1.38
N ASP A 707 -18.44 52.66 -0.56
CA ASP A 707 -19.09 53.28 0.59
C ASP A 707 -18.42 52.81 1.89
N LEU A 708 -17.92 53.75 2.71
CA LEU A 708 -17.20 53.45 3.95
C LEU A 708 -17.62 54.36 5.11
N PRO A 709 -17.62 53.90 6.36
CA PRO A 709 -17.86 54.74 7.52
C PRO A 709 -16.72 55.74 7.76
N ASP A 710 -17.04 56.91 8.30
CA ASP A 710 -16.06 57.95 8.66
C ASP A 710 -15.26 57.59 9.95
N GLY A 711 -15.84 56.75 10.81
CA GLY A 711 -15.27 56.38 12.10
C GLY A 711 -14.16 55.33 12.00
N ARG A 712 -12.95 55.65 12.50
CA ARG A 712 -11.79 54.73 12.53
C ARG A 712 -12.08 53.39 13.24
N GLN A 713 -12.80 53.41 14.36
CA GLN A 713 -13.21 52.19 15.08
C GLN A 713 -14.18 51.33 14.27
N GLN A 714 -15.06 51.95 13.48
CA GLN A 714 -16.00 51.23 12.62
C GLN A 714 -15.26 50.60 11.42
N LEU A 715 -14.28 51.31 10.85
CA LEU A 715 -13.40 50.77 9.81
C LEU A 715 -12.57 49.58 10.32
N GLU A 716 -12.04 49.67 11.54
CA GLU A 716 -11.32 48.56 12.19
C GLU A 716 -12.23 47.34 12.41
N GLN A 717 -13.46 47.54 12.87
CA GLN A 717 -14.46 46.47 13.01
C GLN A 717 -14.78 45.80 11.68
N LEU A 718 -14.98 46.57 10.59
CA LEU A 718 -15.21 46.03 9.25
C LEU A 718 -14.05 45.14 8.79
N LEU A 719 -12.80 45.59 8.99
CA LEU A 719 -11.61 44.80 8.66
C LEU A 719 -11.51 43.52 9.48
N GLN A 720 -11.75 43.58 10.80
CA GLN A 720 -11.70 42.40 11.66
C GLN A 720 -12.73 41.34 11.27
N HIS A 721 -13.96 41.75 10.95
CA HIS A 721 -15.00 40.82 10.48
C HIS A 721 -14.64 40.21 9.12
N TYR A 722 -14.14 41.03 8.19
CA TYR A 722 -13.69 40.54 6.89
C TYR A 722 -12.51 39.57 6.99
N LEU A 723 -11.50 39.87 7.82
CA LEU A 723 -10.36 39.00 8.08
C LEU A 723 -10.80 37.65 8.64
N LYS A 724 -11.73 37.65 9.59
CA LYS A 724 -12.27 36.41 10.19
C LYS A 724 -13.02 35.55 9.17
N ASP A 725 -13.79 36.18 8.28
CA ASP A 725 -14.52 35.46 7.23
C ASP A 725 -13.56 34.92 6.16
N LEU A 726 -12.52 35.66 5.78
CA LEU A 726 -11.46 35.19 4.90
C LEU A 726 -10.69 34.01 5.51
N GLU A 727 -10.35 34.08 6.80
CA GLU A 727 -9.70 32.99 7.52
C GLU A 727 -10.59 31.74 7.52
N THR A 728 -11.88 31.90 7.85
CA THR A 728 -12.85 30.81 7.84
C THR A 728 -13.00 30.18 6.46
N LEU A 729 -13.10 31.02 5.41
CA LEU A 729 -13.19 30.56 4.02
C LEU A 729 -11.92 29.83 3.58
N TYR A 730 -10.75 30.33 3.98
CA TYR A 730 -9.48 29.71 3.65
C TYR A 730 -9.31 28.36 4.37
N VAL A 731 -9.69 28.25 5.64
CA VAL A 731 -9.73 26.98 6.38
C VAL A 731 -10.68 25.99 5.69
N TYR A 732 -11.86 26.44 5.30
CA TYR A 732 -12.83 25.61 4.58
C TYR A 732 -12.29 25.13 3.23
N LEU A 733 -11.66 26.00 2.44
CA LEU A 733 -11.00 25.63 1.18
C LEU A 733 -9.88 24.60 1.40
N ASN A 734 -9.03 24.80 2.41
CA ASN A 734 -7.98 23.83 2.73
C ASN A 734 -8.59 22.46 3.04
N ASN A 735 -9.62 22.41 3.89
CA ASN A 735 -10.31 21.17 4.24
C ASN A 735 -10.86 20.47 2.99
N LEU A 736 -11.62 21.18 2.14
CA LEU A 736 -12.16 20.62 0.90
C LEU A 736 -11.09 20.09 -0.05
N CYS A 737 -10.02 20.85 -0.28
CA CYS A 737 -8.95 20.45 -1.18
C CYS A 737 -8.18 19.24 -0.65
N TYR A 738 -7.82 19.23 0.64
CA TYR A 738 -7.06 18.13 1.21
C TYR A 738 -7.91 16.86 1.31
N SER A 739 -9.19 16.96 1.63
CA SER A 739 -10.09 15.82 1.76
C SER A 739 -10.30 15.06 0.44
N GLN A 740 -10.45 15.80 -0.66
CA GLN A 740 -10.72 15.23 -1.99
C GLN A 740 -9.45 14.81 -2.74
N ILE A 741 -8.30 15.44 -2.47
CA ILE A 741 -7.06 15.20 -3.23
C ILE A 741 -6.06 14.34 -2.43
N LYS A 742 -5.75 13.16 -2.95
CA LYS A 742 -4.81 12.22 -2.31
C LYS A 742 -3.39 12.81 -2.13
N ASP A 743 -2.83 13.46 -3.15
CA ASP A 743 -1.46 14.00 -3.10
C ASP A 743 -1.41 15.40 -2.47
N PHE A 744 -0.59 15.55 -1.42
CA PHE A 744 -0.43 16.79 -0.67
C PHE A 744 0.04 17.96 -1.56
N LYS A 745 0.98 17.72 -2.48
CA LYS A 745 1.51 18.78 -3.35
C LYS A 745 0.46 19.26 -4.35
N SER A 746 -0.30 18.32 -4.91
CA SER A 746 -1.42 18.61 -5.81
C SER A 746 -2.53 19.37 -5.09
N ALA A 747 -2.85 19.02 -3.83
CA ALA A 747 -3.81 19.75 -3.02
C ALA A 747 -3.40 21.21 -2.80
N ARG A 748 -2.14 21.46 -2.41
CA ARG A 748 -1.60 22.84 -2.27
C ARG A 748 -1.66 23.65 -3.56
N LYS A 749 -1.39 23.03 -4.71
CA LYS A 749 -1.54 23.70 -6.02
C LYS A 749 -2.99 24.05 -6.30
N CYS A 750 -3.92 23.14 -5.98
CA CYS A 750 -5.35 23.37 -6.12
C CYS A 750 -5.84 24.54 -5.26
N ILE A 751 -5.45 24.59 -3.99
CA ILE A 751 -5.79 25.71 -3.06
C ILE A 751 -5.35 27.05 -3.65
N LYS A 752 -4.09 27.16 -4.10
CA LYS A 752 -3.57 28.40 -4.72
C LYS A 752 -4.33 28.78 -5.99
N SER A 753 -4.67 27.80 -6.82
CA SER A 753 -5.38 28.02 -8.07
C SER A 753 -6.81 28.52 -7.82
N VAL A 754 -7.57 27.83 -6.95
CA VAL A 754 -8.96 28.19 -6.65
C VAL A 754 -9.03 29.52 -5.91
N TRP A 755 -8.14 29.77 -4.93
CA TRP A 755 -8.08 31.05 -4.24
C TRP A 755 -7.79 32.23 -5.18
N GLY A 756 -6.85 32.05 -6.12
CA GLY A 756 -6.53 33.06 -7.13
C GLY A 756 -7.67 33.32 -8.12
N GLN A 757 -8.47 32.31 -8.47
CA GLN A 757 -9.64 32.49 -9.34
C GLN A 757 -10.73 33.37 -8.72
N LEU A 758 -10.81 33.43 -7.39
CA LEU A 758 -11.82 34.21 -6.67
C LEU A 758 -11.42 35.68 -6.45
N ASN A 759 -10.25 36.12 -6.95
CA ASN A 759 -9.69 37.46 -6.76
C ASN A 759 -9.66 37.90 -5.27
N LEU A 760 -9.40 36.97 -4.36
CA LEU A 760 -9.31 37.23 -2.92
C LEU A 760 -7.88 37.65 -2.51
N PRO A 761 -7.71 38.40 -1.40
CA PRO A 761 -6.40 38.83 -0.91
C PRO A 761 -5.44 37.66 -0.64
N ASP A 762 -4.13 37.87 -0.79
CA ASP A 762 -3.13 36.82 -0.56
C ASP A 762 -3.26 36.25 0.88
N PRO A 763 -3.29 34.91 1.07
CA PRO A 763 -3.40 34.29 2.39
C PRO A 763 -2.35 34.73 3.42
N SER A 764 -1.19 35.20 2.97
CA SER A 764 -0.15 35.77 3.84
C SER A 764 -0.59 37.04 4.57
N TRP A 765 -1.57 37.79 4.02
CA TRP A 765 -2.08 39.03 4.57
C TRP A 765 -2.89 38.84 5.86
N PHE A 766 -3.58 37.70 6.03
CA PHE A 766 -4.42 37.43 7.20
C PHE A 766 -3.95 36.27 8.08
N ARG A 767 -2.94 35.49 7.65
CA ARG A 767 -2.36 34.39 8.46
C ARG A 767 -1.23 34.82 9.42
N ASN A 768 -0.64 35.99 9.19
CA ASN A 768 0.39 36.57 10.07
C ASN A 768 0.03 38.03 10.36
N PRO A 769 -0.85 38.32 11.32
CA PRO A 769 -1.03 39.68 11.82
C PRO A 769 0.23 40.19 12.56
#